data_AF-A0A7U8BIW0-F1
#
_entry.id   AF-A0A7U8BIW0-F1
#
_cell.length_a   1.000
_cell.length_b   1.000
_cell.length_c   1.000
_cell.angle_alpha   90.00
_cell.angle_beta   90.00
_cell.angle_gamma   90.00
#
_symmetry.space_group_name_H-M   'P 1'
#
loop_
_entity.id
_entity.type
_entity.pdbx_description
1 polymer ?
#
loop_
_entity_poly.entity_id
_entity_poly.type
_entity_poly.pdbx_seq_one_letter_code
_entity_poly.pdbx_strand_id
1 'polypeptide(L)'
;MVTGNNSKVETLINTGTIGNMSTSAFGVKLENGGKIDFLDNQSKAYIRGVQLTNSSTIKSLENSGVIGSSGIQLNGGSKIENLINNKGGQILGGGDGIQVSGGAAINTLENHGVITGENGTGIRINGNGSIQTLNNHGTINGNIISANGSIGTINNSATIKGKIDFIGTNVGSINNNGIIFGNILFGFNGWKFTKATLINNQGTILTNDNAIVFDQGTEVKTINNSGLIQANNGIILRDLGWGNNTSIKVQTINNSGTIVVKNDGIAMNDSRGGNYTSSTIENINNTGLIQAGRHGIHLSNSGNTYYIKTIANNGTILGQSGAGIFLGNNKHQIKDYIKLEGKNALIAGGGAGIHNNGTIGANNNSNNVNNGNVIDLKDGATIAALSPNKDGSFSYNTEGNAILNNGLIKGNINLDGSSNIYGKINNSAGTIQGNIALNNKSNIFGGINNSKTITGNISLDNNSSIYGLISNNKNAIIQGSLNLKNGSYIESIVNSGTIVGGIKLEKSTIGSIENSGTIGNGGIKLDESQVGSITNNEGGKADLTLENNSVVGTITNNGDMLITRDETSSIGKFANNGNLKNTFENKDTLGTLENSKDAILEQGLVNDNGIIGAIDNAGIITSINNALNNKTKDDKDKAHIGVISNTGTIGREIMPLIAGKHSYGINNSGTIDLFKNDDNAKVYGGINNEGTMSITNYGEINGGITNSGTLTLSNGHVHSTYGNAEWEGGAIGKNTQGYHLENNTGGKISIDGWYFDALEYTQSNEQRKENSIIVGGNNIGGISADKIYVNTKDLELKTVYDANTFFANTSGESVGDKTNNGLGVDGNNIFSLSGIYDFIGLGNGKYVASLNVAELSGKTLAKSMVYSSRLRSINISNILRDVTAKNFQTEFSQVLDM
;
A
#
# COMPACT_ATOMS: atom_id res chain seq x y z
N MET A 1 72.32 34.88 24.45
CA MET A 1 72.56 34.49 25.85
C MET A 1 72.60 32.97 25.93
N VAL A 2 73.76 32.40 26.23
CA VAL A 2 73.91 30.98 26.50
C VAL A 2 74.16 30.86 28.00
N THR A 3 73.31 30.14 28.71
CA THR A 3 73.52 29.88 30.14
C THR A 3 74.39 28.63 30.27
N GLY A 4 75.47 28.67 31.05
CA GLY A 4 76.36 27.52 31.24
C GLY A 4 75.67 26.32 31.92
N ASN A 5 76.35 25.17 31.96
CA ASN A 5 75.85 23.95 32.61
C ASN A 5 75.35 24.23 34.04
N ASN A 6 74.15 23.78 34.39
CA ASN A 6 73.52 23.95 35.71
C ASN A 6 73.42 25.41 36.22
N SER A 7 73.50 26.40 35.33
CA SER A 7 73.34 27.81 35.75
C SER A 7 71.87 28.16 36.01
N LYS A 8 71.64 29.08 36.94
CA LYS A 8 70.32 29.58 37.32
C LYS A 8 70.25 31.08 37.05
N VAL A 9 69.19 31.51 36.37
CA VAL A 9 68.81 32.92 36.24
C VAL A 9 67.43 33.08 36.86
N GLU A 10 67.30 33.91 37.89
CA GLU A 10 66.00 34.09 38.55
C GLU A 10 65.04 34.88 37.68
N THR A 11 65.52 35.95 37.05
CA THR A 11 64.70 36.81 36.20
C THR A 11 65.51 37.37 35.04
N LEU A 12 64.97 37.24 33.84
CA LEU A 12 65.49 37.83 32.61
C LEU A 12 64.39 38.68 31.99
N ILE A 13 64.55 40.01 32.04
CA ILE A 13 63.64 40.98 31.42
C ILE A 13 64.30 41.50 30.15
N ASN A 14 63.68 41.28 28.99
CA ASN A 14 64.14 41.80 27.71
C ASN A 14 63.28 42.99 27.27
N THR A 15 63.92 44.15 27.10
CA THR A 15 63.31 45.37 26.55
C THR A 15 63.84 45.73 25.16
N GLY A 16 64.81 44.97 24.64
CA GLY A 16 65.52 45.24 23.39
C GLY A 16 65.66 43.98 22.54
N THR A 17 66.82 43.78 21.92
CA THR A 17 67.09 42.63 21.03
C THR A 17 68.03 41.64 21.68
N ILE A 18 67.62 40.37 21.79
CA ILE A 18 68.47 39.24 22.20
C ILE A 18 68.71 38.31 21.01
N GLY A 19 69.96 38.24 20.57
CA GLY A 19 70.42 37.45 19.42
C GLY A 19 70.76 38.31 18.21
N ASN A 20 71.61 37.80 17.33
CA ASN A 20 71.99 38.49 16.10
C ASN A 20 71.13 38.00 14.93
N MET A 21 70.43 38.91 14.26
CA MET A 21 69.56 38.60 13.11
C MET A 21 70.30 37.93 11.94
N SER A 22 71.65 38.04 11.86
CA SER A 22 72.45 37.49 10.76
C SER A 22 73.15 36.14 11.03
N THR A 23 73.08 35.58 12.25
CA THR A 23 73.67 34.25 12.56
C THR A 23 72.58 33.19 12.65
N SER A 24 72.91 31.90 12.72
CA SER A 24 71.94 30.82 12.97
C SER A 24 71.67 30.55 14.46
N ALA A 25 72.33 31.26 15.38
CA ALA A 25 72.28 30.99 16.82
C ALA A 25 71.01 31.53 17.51
N PHE A 26 70.44 30.73 18.43
CA PHE A 26 69.29 31.13 19.25
C PHE A 26 69.59 32.34 20.14
N GLY A 27 68.59 33.19 20.37
CA GLY A 27 68.71 34.34 21.26
C GLY A 27 68.91 33.91 22.72
N VAL A 28 68.06 33.01 23.19
CA VAL A 28 68.16 32.37 24.51
C VAL A 28 68.40 30.87 24.30
N LYS A 29 69.49 30.34 24.86
CA LYS A 29 69.83 28.92 24.79
C LYS A 29 70.16 28.40 26.19
N LEU A 30 69.38 27.43 26.68
CA LEU A 30 69.61 26.71 27.93
C LEU A 30 70.02 25.28 27.62
N GLU A 31 71.12 24.84 28.23
CA GLU A 31 71.65 23.48 28.05
C GLU A 31 71.97 22.86 29.42
N ASN A 32 72.00 21.52 29.46
CA ASN A 32 72.53 20.71 30.57
C ASN A 32 72.05 21.18 31.95
N GLY A 33 70.73 21.11 32.18
CA GLY A 33 70.12 21.45 33.47
C GLY A 33 70.02 22.95 33.79
N GLY A 34 70.36 23.85 32.85
CA GLY A 34 70.19 25.29 33.02
C GLY A 34 68.74 25.70 33.33
N LYS A 35 68.57 26.72 34.17
CA LYS A 35 67.26 27.17 34.68
C LYS A 35 67.05 28.67 34.53
N ILE A 36 65.86 29.06 34.06
CA ILE A 36 65.34 30.42 34.23
C ILE A 36 64.03 30.34 35.01
N ASP A 37 63.90 31.07 36.13
CA ASP A 37 62.62 31.08 36.85
C ASP A 37 61.59 31.97 36.12
N PHE A 38 61.99 33.16 35.64
CA PHE A 38 61.12 34.07 34.89
C PHE A 38 61.83 34.70 33.68
N LEU A 39 61.26 34.55 32.48
CA LEU A 39 61.69 35.21 31.24
C LEU A 39 60.56 36.10 30.71
N ASP A 40 60.72 37.42 30.78
CA ASP A 40 59.76 38.41 30.26
C ASP A 40 60.33 39.09 29.00
N ASN A 41 59.71 38.83 27.85
CA ASN A 41 59.99 39.52 26.60
C ASN A 41 58.96 40.62 26.37
N GLN A 42 59.31 41.86 26.70
CA GLN A 42 58.38 42.98 26.74
C GLN A 42 57.92 43.45 25.35
N SER A 43 56.91 44.31 25.33
CA SER A 43 56.42 44.92 24.10
C SER A 43 57.56 45.60 23.32
N LYS A 44 57.58 45.41 22.00
CA LYS A 44 58.64 45.87 21.06
C LYS A 44 60.01 45.20 21.23
N ALA A 45 60.20 44.34 22.23
CA ALA A 45 61.42 43.56 22.38
C ALA A 45 61.44 42.38 21.40
N TYR A 46 62.64 41.93 21.03
CA TYR A 46 62.87 40.86 20.07
C TYR A 46 63.82 39.81 20.65
N ILE A 47 63.47 38.54 20.53
CA ILE A 47 64.36 37.40 20.76
C ILE A 47 64.41 36.57 19.48
N ARG A 48 65.60 36.25 18.96
CA ARG A 48 65.74 35.43 17.73
C ARG A 48 65.28 33.96 17.87
N GLY A 49 64.86 33.55 19.06
CA GLY A 49 64.41 32.21 19.36
C GLY A 49 64.88 31.75 20.73
N VAL A 50 64.16 30.78 21.28
CA VAL A 50 64.40 30.20 22.60
C VAL A 50 64.62 28.69 22.43
N GLN A 51 65.77 28.18 22.86
CA GLN A 51 66.09 26.76 22.80
C GLN A 51 66.42 26.21 24.19
N LEU A 52 65.79 25.08 24.55
CA LEU A 52 66.05 24.31 25.75
C LEU A 52 66.47 22.88 25.37
N THR A 53 67.60 22.43 25.88
CA THR A 53 68.08 21.05 25.71
C THR A 53 68.50 20.42 27.04
N ASN A 54 68.62 19.09 27.07
CA ASN A 54 69.23 18.30 28.14
C ASN A 54 68.72 18.68 29.55
N SER A 55 67.42 18.48 29.78
CA SER A 55 66.75 18.68 31.08
C SER A 55 66.82 20.11 31.65
N SER A 56 67.02 21.12 30.78
CA SER A 56 66.88 22.53 31.16
C SER A 56 65.42 22.93 31.43
N THR A 57 65.21 24.00 32.19
CA THR A 57 63.87 24.45 32.60
C THR A 57 63.68 25.96 32.48
N ILE A 58 62.55 26.39 31.94
CA ILE A 58 62.01 27.74 32.20
C ILE A 58 60.73 27.57 33.01
N LYS A 59 60.63 28.16 34.20
CA LYS A 59 59.40 28.07 34.99
C LYS A 59 58.28 28.92 34.38
N SER A 60 58.55 30.17 34.03
CA SER A 60 57.60 31.02 33.32
C SER A 60 58.27 31.83 32.21
N LEU A 61 57.69 31.78 31.01
CA LEU A 61 58.05 32.61 29.86
C LEU A 61 56.84 33.45 29.47
N GLU A 62 56.95 34.77 29.59
CA GLU A 62 55.96 35.73 29.11
C GLU A 62 56.47 36.46 27.87
N ASN A 63 55.67 36.49 26.81
CA ASN A 63 56.01 37.13 25.54
C ASN A 63 54.95 38.15 25.15
N SER A 64 55.30 39.44 25.28
CA SER A 64 54.54 40.58 24.78
C SER A 64 55.19 41.22 23.54
N GLY A 65 56.43 40.82 23.22
CA GLY A 65 57.20 41.23 22.03
C GLY A 65 57.21 40.17 20.93
N VAL A 66 58.34 40.02 20.23
CA VAL A 66 58.53 39.04 19.16
C VAL A 66 59.59 38.02 19.58
N ILE A 67 59.25 36.73 19.50
CA ILE A 67 60.21 35.62 19.47
C ILE A 67 60.26 35.15 18.02
N GLY A 68 61.22 35.65 17.25
CA GLY A 68 61.29 35.49 15.79
C GLY A 68 62.28 34.43 15.31
N SER A 69 62.42 34.28 13.99
CA SER A 69 63.38 33.44 13.23
C SER A 69 63.41 31.93 13.54
N SER A 70 63.61 31.51 14.79
CA SER A 70 63.76 30.10 15.17
C SER A 70 62.69 29.60 16.13
N GLY A 71 61.73 30.47 16.49
CA GLY A 71 60.61 30.11 17.37
C GLY A 71 61.08 29.64 18.75
N ILE A 72 60.32 28.72 19.33
CA ILE A 72 60.63 28.08 20.62
C ILE A 72 60.89 26.59 20.38
N GLN A 73 62.02 26.06 20.84
CA GLN A 73 62.42 24.66 20.67
C GLN A 73 62.81 24.01 21.99
N LEU A 74 62.13 22.91 22.35
CA LEU A 74 62.43 22.10 23.52
C LEU A 74 62.83 20.69 23.09
N ASN A 75 63.91 20.18 23.66
CA ASN A 75 64.40 18.81 23.45
C ASN A 75 65.03 18.21 24.72
N GLY A 76 65.27 16.89 24.73
CA GLY A 76 66.10 16.19 25.73
C GLY A 76 65.55 16.26 27.15
N GLY A 77 64.25 16.06 27.32
CA GLY A 77 63.58 16.10 28.63
C GLY A 77 63.50 17.51 29.25
N SER A 78 63.74 18.57 28.48
CA SER A 78 63.59 19.94 28.97
C SER A 78 62.13 20.33 29.23
N LYS A 79 61.91 21.40 30.00
CA LYS A 79 60.58 21.81 30.44
C LYS A 79 60.35 23.31 30.36
N ILE A 80 59.18 23.72 29.89
CA ILE A 80 58.61 25.03 30.22
C ILE A 80 57.34 24.78 31.07
N GLU A 81 57.25 25.34 32.28
CA GLU A 81 56.02 25.13 33.06
C GLU A 81 54.89 26.01 32.52
N ASN A 82 55.10 27.32 32.40
CA ASN A 82 54.10 28.23 31.86
C ASN A 82 54.70 29.04 30.70
N LEU A 83 54.13 28.89 29.51
CA LEU A 83 54.43 29.71 28.35
C LEU A 83 53.22 30.60 28.03
N ILE A 84 53.36 31.91 28.21
CA ILE A 84 52.30 32.89 27.98
C ILE A 84 52.70 33.79 26.82
N ASN A 85 52.04 33.66 25.67
CA ASN A 85 52.15 34.60 24.56
C ASN A 85 51.03 35.63 24.68
N ASN A 86 51.34 36.79 25.28
CA ASN A 86 50.39 37.84 25.58
C ASN A 86 49.75 38.44 24.33
N LYS A 87 48.67 39.21 24.53
CA LYS A 87 48.03 39.98 23.45
C LYS A 87 49.06 40.92 22.83
N GLY A 88 49.25 40.82 21.51
CA GLY A 88 50.28 41.57 20.76
C GLY A 88 51.62 40.85 20.66
N GLY A 89 51.85 39.80 21.45
CA GLY A 89 53.01 38.93 21.35
C GLY A 89 52.99 38.08 20.08
N GLN A 90 54.17 37.84 19.51
CA GLN A 90 54.36 37.03 18.31
C GLN A 90 55.43 35.97 18.56
N ILE A 91 55.13 34.71 18.22
CA ILE A 91 56.10 33.63 18.15
C ILE A 91 56.16 33.18 16.69
N LEU A 92 57.29 33.45 16.03
CA LEU A 92 57.52 33.24 14.61
C LEU A 92 58.74 32.32 14.43
N GLY A 93 58.51 31.11 13.92
CA GLY A 93 59.59 30.18 13.59
C GLY A 93 59.71 29.96 12.09
N GLY A 94 60.94 29.96 11.57
CA GLY A 94 61.20 29.63 10.15
C GLY A 94 60.86 28.17 9.80
N GLY A 95 60.76 27.29 10.80
CA GLY A 95 60.25 25.93 10.66
C GLY A 95 58.91 25.77 11.38
N ASP A 96 59.00 25.46 12.67
CA ASP A 96 57.86 25.40 13.57
C ASP A 96 57.84 26.64 14.48
N GLY A 97 56.66 27.20 14.77
CA GLY A 97 56.55 28.29 15.75
C GLY A 97 56.98 27.83 17.15
N ILE A 98 56.46 26.68 17.58
CA ILE A 98 56.85 25.98 18.80
C ILE A 98 57.11 24.51 18.47
N GLN A 99 58.26 23.97 18.88
CA GLN A 99 58.62 22.56 18.75
C GLN A 99 58.92 21.96 20.12
N VAL A 100 58.23 20.86 20.46
CA VAL A 100 58.44 20.10 21.70
C VAL A 100 58.79 18.65 21.35
N SER A 101 60.02 18.24 21.68
CA SER A 101 60.60 16.99 21.20
C SER A 101 61.39 16.22 22.26
N GLY A 102 61.71 14.96 22.00
CA GLY A 102 62.70 14.19 22.80
C GLY A 102 62.37 14.10 24.29
N GLY A 103 61.11 13.83 24.63
CA GLY A 103 60.62 13.76 26.01
C GLY A 103 60.46 15.11 26.71
N ALA A 104 60.65 16.24 26.02
CA ALA A 104 60.43 17.55 26.58
C ALA A 104 58.95 17.85 26.84
N ALA A 105 58.67 18.84 27.69
CA ALA A 105 57.31 19.16 28.12
C ALA A 105 57.03 20.67 28.18
N ILE A 106 55.82 21.05 27.80
CA ILE A 106 55.20 22.31 28.23
C ILE A 106 54.01 21.94 29.11
N ASN A 107 53.92 22.44 30.35
CA ASN A 107 52.73 22.17 31.15
C ASN A 107 51.56 22.98 30.60
N THR A 108 51.67 24.32 30.59
CA THR A 108 50.61 25.20 30.10
C THR A 108 51.15 26.16 29.05
N LEU A 109 50.49 26.20 27.90
CA LEU A 109 50.70 27.16 26.82
C LEU A 109 49.44 28.04 26.69
N GLU A 110 49.54 29.28 27.14
CA GLU A 110 48.53 30.33 26.97
C GLU A 110 48.88 31.18 25.74
N ASN A 111 48.08 31.13 24.68
CA ASN A 111 48.28 31.95 23.50
C ASN A 111 47.16 32.99 23.36
N HIS A 112 47.44 34.25 23.69
CA HIS A 112 46.60 35.42 23.40
C HIS A 112 47.09 36.21 22.17
N GLY A 113 48.32 35.95 21.72
CA GLY A 113 48.95 36.59 20.57
C GLY A 113 48.87 35.76 19.28
N VAL A 114 49.95 35.80 18.49
CA VAL A 114 50.08 35.03 17.25
C VAL A 114 51.22 34.01 17.38
N ILE A 115 50.96 32.75 17.02
CA ILE A 115 51.99 31.71 16.83
C ILE A 115 51.98 31.33 15.36
N THR A 116 53.13 31.40 14.68
CA THR A 116 53.28 31.06 13.26
C THR A 116 54.55 30.25 13.01
N GLY A 117 54.45 29.21 12.18
CA GLY A 117 55.62 28.59 11.55
C GLY A 117 55.59 28.81 10.04
N GLU A 118 56.68 29.32 9.47
CA GLU A 118 56.77 29.66 8.03
C GLU A 118 56.61 28.43 7.13
N ASN A 119 57.02 27.25 7.58
CA ASN A 119 56.80 25.97 6.89
C ASN A 119 55.40 25.38 7.14
N GLY A 120 54.45 26.19 7.62
CA GLY A 120 53.05 25.81 7.80
C GLY A 120 52.75 25.03 9.08
N THR A 121 53.68 24.93 10.04
CA THR A 121 53.45 24.26 11.34
C THR A 121 53.57 25.26 12.48
N GLY A 122 52.45 25.62 13.10
CA GLY A 122 52.44 26.53 14.26
C GLY A 122 53.04 25.84 15.49
N ILE A 123 52.60 24.62 15.78
CA ILE A 123 53.04 23.84 16.95
C ILE A 123 53.34 22.40 16.51
N ARG A 124 54.53 21.91 16.82
CA ARG A 124 54.95 20.52 16.60
C ARG A 124 55.29 19.84 17.91
N ILE A 125 54.72 18.67 18.15
CA ILE A 125 55.01 17.79 19.28
C ILE A 125 55.46 16.46 18.71
N ASN A 126 56.67 16.00 19.00
CA ASN A 126 57.17 14.73 18.48
C ASN A 126 58.13 14.01 19.43
N GLY A 127 58.51 12.77 19.13
CA GLY A 127 59.55 12.05 19.87
C GLY A 127 59.29 11.97 21.39
N ASN A 128 58.06 11.61 21.78
CA ASN A 128 57.57 11.60 23.16
C ASN A 128 57.51 12.97 23.85
N GLY A 129 57.62 14.08 23.11
CA GLY A 129 57.33 15.42 23.63
C GLY A 129 55.87 15.53 24.11
N SER A 130 55.61 16.49 25.00
CA SER A 130 54.29 16.67 25.59
C SER A 130 53.89 18.13 25.76
N ILE A 131 52.60 18.43 25.56
CA ILE A 131 51.97 19.65 26.04
C ILE A 131 50.78 19.23 26.92
N GLN A 132 50.78 19.56 28.21
CA GLN A 132 49.66 19.16 29.07
C GLN A 132 48.40 19.98 28.77
N THR A 133 48.50 21.29 28.57
CA THR A 133 47.36 22.17 28.24
C THR A 133 47.78 23.25 27.25
N LEU A 134 47.05 23.35 26.13
CA LEU A 134 47.15 24.41 25.14
C LEU A 134 45.86 25.23 25.17
N ASN A 135 45.93 26.47 25.64
CA ASN A 135 44.84 27.43 25.66
C ASN A 135 45.06 28.48 24.57
N ASN A 136 44.28 28.40 23.50
CA ASN A 136 44.33 29.36 22.39
C ASN A 136 43.20 30.39 22.51
N HIS A 137 43.58 31.60 22.89
CA HIS A 137 42.77 32.82 22.92
C HIS A 137 43.12 33.80 21.79
N GLY A 138 44.19 33.53 21.03
CA GLY A 138 44.68 34.33 19.91
C GLY A 138 44.62 33.58 18.58
N THR A 139 45.66 33.71 17.77
CA THR A 139 45.77 33.01 16.48
C THR A 139 46.93 32.03 16.48
N ILE A 140 46.66 30.78 16.12
CA ILE A 140 47.69 29.85 15.67
C ILE A 140 47.59 29.77 14.16
N ASN A 141 48.60 30.29 13.46
CA ASN A 141 48.67 30.31 12.01
C ASN A 141 49.62 29.20 11.52
N GLY A 142 49.04 28.11 11.05
CA GLY A 142 49.74 26.87 10.75
C GLY A 142 49.19 25.67 11.53
N ASN A 143 49.68 24.49 11.20
CA ASN A 143 49.21 23.22 11.74
C ASN A 143 49.63 23.03 13.21
N ILE A 144 48.80 22.31 13.95
CA ILE A 144 49.17 21.69 15.22
C ILE A 144 49.41 20.22 14.93
N ILE A 145 50.65 19.76 15.01
CA ILE A 145 51.02 18.39 14.69
C ILE A 145 51.57 17.72 15.93
N SER A 146 50.96 16.61 16.36
CA SER A 146 51.55 15.70 17.34
C SER A 146 51.81 14.35 16.71
N ALA A 147 53.09 14.00 16.57
CA ALA A 147 53.56 12.75 15.97
C ALA A 147 54.40 11.94 16.96
N ASN A 148 53.85 10.87 17.52
CA ASN A 148 54.43 10.10 18.62
C ASN A 148 54.67 10.94 19.89
N GLY A 149 53.85 11.97 20.12
CA GLY A 149 53.87 12.82 21.30
C GLY A 149 52.66 12.58 22.20
N SER A 150 52.39 13.53 23.09
CA SER A 150 51.13 13.61 23.85
C SER A 150 50.65 15.04 23.96
N ILE A 151 49.33 15.23 23.93
CA ILE A 151 48.71 16.49 24.31
C ILE A 151 47.56 16.22 25.27
N GLY A 152 47.56 16.87 26.43
CA GLY A 152 46.50 16.68 27.41
C GLY A 152 45.20 17.32 26.93
N THR A 153 45.15 18.65 26.87
CA THR A 153 43.96 19.39 26.44
C THR A 153 44.30 20.50 25.46
N ILE A 154 43.47 20.68 24.43
CA ILE A 154 43.45 21.86 23.57
C ILE A 154 42.16 22.62 23.85
N ASN A 155 42.24 23.84 24.35
CA ASN A 155 41.10 24.76 24.48
C ASN A 155 41.25 25.87 23.44
N ASN A 156 40.51 25.79 22.34
CA ASN A 156 40.47 26.83 21.33
C ASN A 156 39.25 27.72 21.52
N SER A 157 39.45 28.97 21.96
CA SER A 157 38.40 30.00 22.03
C SER A 157 38.50 31.04 20.92
N ALA A 158 39.57 31.00 20.13
CA ALA A 158 39.83 31.93 19.05
C ALA A 158 40.13 31.18 17.74
N THR A 159 41.20 31.50 17.01
CA THR A 159 41.40 30.96 15.65
C THR A 159 42.59 30.02 15.55
N ILE A 160 42.38 28.85 14.92
CA ILE A 160 43.44 27.97 14.41
C ILE A 160 43.32 27.95 12.88
N LYS A 161 44.30 28.53 12.18
CA LYS A 161 44.39 28.58 10.71
C LYS A 161 45.29 27.46 10.19
N GLY A 162 44.91 26.22 10.46
CA GLY A 162 45.68 25.05 10.06
C GLY A 162 44.99 23.76 10.49
N LYS A 163 45.58 22.64 10.08
CA LYS A 163 45.14 21.30 10.46
C LYS A 163 45.55 20.97 11.89
N ILE A 164 44.82 20.08 12.53
CA ILE A 164 45.20 19.49 13.81
C ILE A 164 45.43 18.00 13.56
N ASP A 165 46.69 17.58 13.50
CA ASP A 165 47.07 16.21 13.13
C ASP A 165 47.65 15.46 14.34
N PHE A 166 47.00 14.37 14.73
CA PHE A 166 47.44 13.45 15.77
C PHE A 166 47.84 12.13 15.17
N ILE A 167 49.12 11.77 15.26
CA ILE A 167 49.66 10.56 14.65
C ILE A 167 50.39 9.76 15.74
N GLY A 168 49.90 8.56 16.07
CA GLY A 168 50.43 7.73 17.16
C GLY A 168 50.47 8.45 18.51
N THR A 169 49.46 9.28 18.80
CA THR A 169 49.44 10.23 19.91
C THR A 169 48.28 9.94 20.87
N ASN A 170 48.50 10.18 22.17
CA ASN A 170 47.42 10.27 23.14
C ASN A 170 46.96 11.73 23.30
N VAL A 171 45.67 11.96 23.06
CA VAL A 171 44.98 13.23 23.23
C VAL A 171 43.99 13.07 24.38
N GLY A 172 44.03 13.94 25.38
CA GLY A 172 42.96 13.97 26.39
C GLY A 172 41.69 14.55 25.79
N SER A 173 41.63 15.88 25.60
CA SER A 173 40.46 16.55 25.04
C SER A 173 40.78 17.67 24.05
N ILE A 174 39.85 17.92 23.13
CA ILE A 174 39.85 19.08 22.22
C ILE A 174 38.54 19.82 22.45
N ASN A 175 38.61 21.02 23.02
CA ASN A 175 37.47 21.89 23.27
C ASN A 175 37.56 23.08 22.31
N ASN A 176 36.74 23.07 21.27
CA ASN A 176 36.67 24.14 20.28
C ASN A 176 35.44 25.01 20.52
N ASN A 177 35.65 26.21 21.04
CA ASN A 177 34.67 27.29 21.16
C ASN A 177 34.91 28.41 20.13
N GLY A 178 36.05 28.38 19.44
CA GLY A 178 36.42 29.33 18.39
C GLY A 178 36.26 28.75 16.98
N ILE A 179 37.17 29.11 16.07
CA ILE A 179 37.16 28.68 14.67
C ILE A 179 38.42 27.84 14.38
N ILE A 180 38.22 26.68 13.73
CA ILE A 180 39.28 25.86 13.13
C ILE A 180 39.04 25.85 11.62
N PHE A 181 40.00 26.39 10.85
CA PHE A 181 39.93 26.44 9.37
C PHE A 181 40.49 25.19 8.66
N GLY A 182 40.97 24.20 9.42
CA GLY A 182 41.50 22.94 8.91
C GLY A 182 40.73 21.73 9.43
N ASN A 183 41.12 20.55 8.96
CA ASN A 183 40.59 19.29 9.49
C ASN A 183 41.27 18.90 10.81
N ILE A 184 40.58 18.09 11.60
CA ILE A 184 41.13 17.36 12.75
C ILE A 184 41.37 15.92 12.31
N LEU A 185 42.62 15.51 12.22
CA LEU A 185 43.03 14.17 11.79
C LEU A 185 43.56 13.36 12.97
N PHE A 186 43.09 12.13 13.10
CA PHE A 186 43.68 11.12 13.95
C PHE A 186 44.19 9.98 13.06
N GLY A 187 45.51 9.91 12.92
CA GLY A 187 46.24 8.95 12.10
C GLY A 187 47.03 7.95 12.94
N PHE A 188 47.58 6.94 12.27
CA PHE A 188 48.39 5.90 12.88
C PHE A 188 49.85 5.95 12.40
N ASN A 189 50.78 5.49 13.23
CA ASN A 189 52.19 5.36 12.86
C ASN A 189 52.77 4.03 13.34
N GLY A 190 52.97 3.09 12.39
CA GLY A 190 53.70 1.84 12.52
C GLY A 190 53.07 0.80 13.46
N TRP A 191 52.91 1.16 14.74
CA TRP A 191 52.38 0.36 15.84
C TRP A 191 51.69 1.17 16.96
N LYS A 192 51.76 2.51 16.95
CA LYS A 192 51.16 3.35 18.00
C LYS A 192 49.75 3.77 17.60
N PHE A 193 48.77 3.37 18.43
CA PHE A 193 47.39 3.81 18.32
C PHE A 193 47.28 5.29 18.67
N THR A 194 46.34 5.96 18.02
CA THR A 194 45.94 7.30 18.43
C THR A 194 44.67 7.21 19.25
N LYS A 195 44.67 7.84 20.43
CA LYS A 195 43.53 7.82 21.34
C LYS A 195 43.07 9.22 21.67
N ALA A 196 41.77 9.44 21.71
CA ALA A 196 41.16 10.67 22.19
C ALA A 196 40.02 10.39 23.18
N THR A 197 39.99 11.11 24.30
CA THR A 197 38.85 10.98 25.24
C THR A 197 37.66 11.81 24.78
N LEU A 198 37.88 13.05 24.37
CA LEU A 198 36.78 13.96 24.02
C LEU A 198 37.15 14.90 22.87
N ILE A 199 36.28 15.00 21.88
CA ILE A 199 36.25 16.10 20.91
C ILE A 199 34.96 16.87 21.15
N ASN A 200 35.06 18.09 21.66
CA ASN A 200 33.93 18.95 21.98
C ASN A 200 33.95 20.20 21.09
N ASN A 201 33.10 20.23 20.07
CA ASN A 201 32.92 21.38 19.18
C ASN A 201 31.68 22.18 19.59
N GLN A 202 31.88 23.35 20.18
CA GLN A 202 30.84 24.37 20.44
C GLN A 202 30.97 25.57 19.48
N GLY A 203 32.14 25.74 18.86
CA GLY A 203 32.44 26.76 17.87
C GLY A 203 32.22 26.29 16.43
N THR A 204 33.13 26.65 15.53
CA THR A 204 33.07 26.31 14.11
C THR A 204 34.28 25.49 13.68
N ILE A 205 34.04 24.39 12.97
CA ILE A 205 35.04 23.70 12.14
C ILE A 205 34.64 23.95 10.68
N LEU A 206 35.50 24.65 9.94
CA LEU A 206 35.26 25.05 8.56
C LEU A 206 36.43 24.58 7.69
N THR A 207 36.17 23.69 6.73
CA THR A 207 37.22 23.19 5.83
C THR A 207 36.65 22.89 4.44
N ASN A 208 37.51 22.88 3.42
CA ASN A 208 37.14 22.39 2.09
C ASN A 208 37.44 20.89 1.91
N ASP A 209 37.85 20.20 2.97
CA ASP A 209 38.13 18.77 3.01
C ASP A 209 37.15 18.08 4.00
N ASN A 210 37.52 16.93 4.57
CA ASN A 210 36.79 16.27 5.65
C ASN A 210 37.02 17.00 6.98
N ALA A 211 35.99 17.27 7.80
CA ALA A 211 36.15 18.02 9.05
C ALA A 211 36.89 17.24 10.14
N ILE A 212 36.41 16.04 10.48
CA ILE A 212 37.03 15.17 11.49
C ILE A 212 37.30 13.82 10.83
N VAL A 213 38.56 13.37 10.85
CA VAL A 213 39.00 12.16 10.17
C VAL A 213 39.67 11.22 11.16
N PHE A 214 39.22 9.97 11.17
CA PHE A 214 39.84 8.88 11.91
C PHE A 214 40.37 7.88 10.89
N ASP A 215 41.68 7.66 10.90
CA ASP A 215 42.29 6.55 10.16
C ASP A 215 42.41 5.32 11.06
N GLN A 216 42.73 4.19 10.44
CA GLN A 216 43.08 2.92 11.07
C GLN A 216 43.84 3.07 12.40
N GLY A 217 43.52 2.25 13.41
CA GLY A 217 44.22 2.27 14.70
C GLY A 217 43.89 3.48 15.58
N THR A 218 42.73 4.10 15.37
CA THR A 218 42.22 5.19 16.20
C THR A 218 41.10 4.74 17.13
N GLU A 219 41.14 5.22 18.37
CA GLU A 219 40.09 5.02 19.37
C GLU A 219 39.64 6.38 19.95
N VAL A 220 38.37 6.73 19.77
CA VAL A 220 37.78 7.95 20.31
C VAL A 220 36.57 7.60 21.17
N LYS A 221 36.54 8.11 22.41
CA LYS A 221 35.42 7.85 23.30
C LYS A 221 34.20 8.70 22.93
N THR A 222 34.32 10.02 22.87
CA THR A 222 33.16 10.89 22.63
C THR A 222 33.47 12.04 21.69
N ILE A 223 32.54 12.28 20.76
CA ILE A 223 32.47 13.48 19.92
C ILE A 223 31.18 14.21 20.26
N ASN A 224 31.27 15.44 20.75
CA ASN A 224 30.14 16.32 20.99
C ASN A 224 30.21 17.46 19.97
N ASN A 225 29.18 17.60 19.14
CA ASN A 225 29.00 18.75 18.28
C ASN A 225 27.75 19.52 18.74
N SER A 226 27.96 20.69 19.33
CA SER A 226 26.92 21.68 19.63
C SER A 226 27.07 22.96 18.78
N GLY A 227 28.21 23.12 18.11
CA GLY A 227 28.49 24.19 17.16
C GLY A 227 28.24 23.80 15.71
N LEU A 228 28.99 24.43 14.81
CA LEU A 228 28.92 24.21 13.36
C LEU A 228 30.10 23.36 12.86
N ILE A 229 29.79 22.37 12.04
CA ILE A 229 30.74 21.67 11.16
C ILE A 229 30.31 21.94 9.71
N GLN A 230 31.17 22.61 8.95
CA GLN A 230 30.95 22.88 7.54
C GLN A 230 32.15 22.40 6.72
N ALA A 231 31.91 21.43 5.83
CA ALA A 231 32.97 20.68 5.18
C ALA A 231 32.57 20.01 3.85
N ASN A 232 33.51 19.39 3.14
CA ASN A 232 33.15 18.46 2.05
C ASN A 232 32.50 17.20 2.63
N ASN A 233 33.06 16.63 3.70
CA ASN A 233 32.43 15.60 4.52
C ASN A 233 32.56 15.95 6.01
N GLY A 234 31.62 15.49 6.84
CA GLY A 234 31.61 15.81 8.26
C GLY A 234 32.60 14.95 9.04
N ILE A 235 32.10 13.87 9.62
CA ILE A 235 32.89 12.93 10.42
C ILE A 235 33.16 11.68 9.59
N ILE A 236 34.43 11.36 9.34
CA ILE A 236 34.84 10.25 8.50
C ILE A 236 35.70 9.26 9.28
N LEU A 237 35.30 7.99 9.27
CA LEU A 237 36.13 6.85 9.64
C LEU A 237 36.65 6.26 8.34
N ARG A 238 37.95 6.43 8.08
CA ARG A 238 38.59 6.05 6.83
C ARG A 238 39.54 4.87 7.07
N ASP A 239 39.17 3.71 6.55
CA ASP A 239 40.11 2.61 6.43
C ASP A 239 41.08 2.90 5.27
N LEU A 240 42.38 2.92 5.58
CA LEU A 240 43.45 3.13 4.60
C LEU A 240 44.03 1.81 4.06
N GLY A 241 43.71 0.67 4.69
CA GLY A 241 44.24 -0.64 4.33
C GLY A 241 45.76 -0.80 4.57
N TRP A 242 46.33 -0.06 5.54
CA TRP A 242 47.78 -0.03 5.82
C TRP A 242 48.10 -0.49 7.25
N GLY A 243 48.53 -1.74 7.42
CA GLY A 243 49.04 -2.26 8.69
C GLY A 243 48.14 -3.30 9.36
N ASN A 244 48.52 -3.72 10.56
CA ASN A 244 48.14 -4.98 11.24
C ASN A 244 46.66 -5.15 11.65
N ASN A 245 45.70 -4.94 10.73
CA ASN A 245 44.27 -5.17 10.94
C ASN A 245 43.66 -4.40 12.13
N THR A 246 44.13 -3.18 12.40
CA THR A 246 43.69 -2.42 13.58
C THR A 246 42.40 -1.63 13.32
N SER A 247 41.34 -1.96 14.04
CA SER A 247 40.01 -1.33 13.90
C SER A 247 39.99 0.16 14.24
N ILE A 248 39.08 0.91 13.62
CA ILE A 248 38.70 2.27 14.05
C ILE A 248 37.51 2.15 15.01
N LYS A 249 37.61 2.74 16.20
CA LYS A 249 36.56 2.70 17.22
C LYS A 249 36.15 4.09 17.65
N VAL A 250 34.88 4.43 17.47
CA VAL A 250 34.26 5.61 18.06
C VAL A 250 33.13 5.15 18.98
N GLN A 251 33.16 5.48 20.27
CA GLN A 251 32.09 5.02 21.16
C GLN A 251 30.82 5.85 20.97
N THR A 252 30.87 7.18 21.02
CA THR A 252 29.64 8.00 20.90
C THR A 252 29.85 9.28 20.11
N ILE A 253 28.90 9.57 19.22
CA ILE A 253 28.76 10.84 18.51
C ILE A 253 27.46 11.49 18.96
N ASN A 254 27.55 12.65 19.63
CA ASN A 254 26.40 13.47 20.00
C ASN A 254 26.38 14.71 19.11
N ASN A 255 25.35 14.86 18.29
CA ASN A 255 25.12 16.05 17.47
C ASN A 255 23.87 16.80 17.96
N SER A 256 24.08 17.92 18.64
CA SER A 256 23.04 18.90 19.01
C SER A 256 23.12 20.20 18.20
N GLY A 257 24.26 20.43 17.52
CA GLY A 257 24.49 21.57 16.66
C GLY A 257 24.14 21.28 15.20
N THR A 258 25.00 21.75 14.29
CA THR A 258 24.79 21.65 12.84
C THR A 258 25.99 21.03 12.15
N ILE A 259 25.73 20.04 11.31
CA ILE A 259 26.68 19.47 10.34
C ILE A 259 26.10 19.71 8.95
N VAL A 260 26.70 20.60 8.17
CA VAL A 260 26.28 20.91 6.79
C VAL A 260 27.44 20.65 5.85
N VAL A 261 27.28 19.65 4.98
CA VAL A 261 28.40 19.14 4.17
C VAL A 261 27.99 18.82 2.74
N LYS A 262 28.96 18.87 1.82
CA LYS A 262 28.69 18.66 0.39
C LYS A 262 28.40 17.21 0.03
N ASN A 263 29.02 16.25 0.70
CA ASN A 263 28.93 14.83 0.36
C ASN A 263 28.25 14.05 1.49
N ASP A 264 28.99 13.55 2.48
CA ASP A 264 28.44 12.70 3.54
C ASP A 264 28.60 13.32 4.94
N GLY A 265 27.54 13.26 5.74
CA GLY A 265 27.50 13.80 7.11
C GLY A 265 28.41 13.03 8.06
N ILE A 266 28.09 11.75 8.26
CA ILE A 266 28.93 10.79 8.98
C ILE A 266 29.18 9.61 8.04
N ALA A 267 30.43 9.27 7.74
CA ALA A 267 30.72 8.15 6.85
C ALA A 267 31.80 7.20 7.36
N MET A 268 31.65 5.95 6.95
CA MET A 268 32.60 4.86 7.16
C MET A 268 33.05 4.41 5.78
N ASN A 269 34.28 4.77 5.43
CA ASN A 269 34.81 4.70 4.07
C ASN A 269 36.00 3.75 3.98
N ASP A 270 36.04 3.01 2.88
CA ASP A 270 37.19 2.21 2.48
C ASP A 270 37.98 2.91 1.38
N SER A 271 39.28 3.05 1.57
CA SER A 271 40.17 3.64 0.57
C SER A 271 40.78 2.59 -0.37
N ARG A 272 40.71 1.29 -0.05
CA ARG A 272 41.29 0.18 -0.84
C ARG A 272 40.45 -1.09 -0.68
N GLY A 273 39.93 -1.66 -1.76
CA GLY A 273 39.00 -2.82 -1.74
C GLY A 273 39.51 -4.18 -1.21
N GLY A 274 40.40 -4.20 -0.22
CA GLY A 274 40.87 -5.39 0.50
C GLY A 274 40.18 -5.58 1.86
N ASN A 275 40.03 -6.84 2.31
CA ASN A 275 39.34 -7.22 3.56
C ASN A 275 40.29 -7.20 4.78
N TYR A 276 40.47 -6.07 5.48
CA TYR A 276 41.52 -5.99 6.52
C TYR A 276 41.17 -5.27 7.83
N THR A 277 40.13 -4.43 7.96
CA THR A 277 39.75 -3.85 9.27
C THR A 277 38.25 -3.69 9.49
N SER A 278 37.80 -3.62 10.75
CA SER A 278 36.43 -3.21 11.08
C SER A 278 36.42 -1.77 11.58
N SER A 279 35.47 -0.98 11.13
CA SER A 279 35.18 0.34 11.71
C SER A 279 33.88 0.26 12.50
N THR A 280 33.84 0.90 13.66
CA THR A 280 32.75 0.73 14.61
C THR A 280 32.36 2.06 15.22
N ILE A 281 31.07 2.37 15.22
CA ILE A 281 30.48 3.43 16.04
C ILE A 281 29.50 2.76 17.01
N GLU A 282 29.59 2.98 18.32
CA GLU A 282 28.52 2.44 19.18
C GLU A 282 27.25 3.27 19.03
N ASN A 283 27.26 4.54 19.43
CA ASN A 283 26.03 5.33 19.46
C ASN A 283 26.16 6.60 18.62
N ILE A 284 25.13 6.87 17.82
CA ILE A 284 24.92 8.18 17.20
C ILE A 284 23.64 8.77 17.80
N ASN A 285 23.77 9.86 18.54
CA ASN A 285 22.67 10.61 19.13
C ASN A 285 22.56 11.95 18.40
N ASN A 286 21.49 12.17 17.65
CA ASN A 286 21.26 13.40 16.90
C ASN A 286 20.02 14.13 17.43
N THR A 287 20.20 15.29 18.04
CA THR A 287 19.12 16.24 18.35
C THR A 287 19.18 17.50 17.50
N GLY A 288 20.29 17.71 16.78
CA GLY A 288 20.51 18.84 15.87
C GLY A 288 20.24 18.50 14.40
N LEU A 289 21.00 19.16 13.52
CA LEU A 289 20.90 19.00 12.06
C LEU A 289 22.14 18.28 11.52
N ILE A 290 21.93 17.23 10.73
CA ILE A 290 22.91 16.64 9.82
C ILE A 290 22.33 16.77 8.41
N GLN A 291 22.87 17.70 7.62
CA GLN A 291 22.48 17.93 6.25
C GLN A 291 23.67 17.66 5.32
N ALA A 292 23.51 16.66 4.47
CA ALA A 292 24.56 16.20 3.57
C ALA A 292 24.05 16.21 2.12
N GLY A 293 24.87 16.65 1.18
CA GLY A 293 24.49 16.69 -0.23
C GLY A 293 24.21 15.31 -0.83
N ARG A 294 24.87 14.25 -0.32
CA ARG A 294 24.65 12.86 -0.74
C ARG A 294 23.96 12.03 0.35
N HIS A 295 24.67 11.67 1.43
CA HIS A 295 24.15 10.78 2.47
C HIS A 295 24.28 11.39 3.86
N GLY A 296 23.22 11.36 4.66
CA GLY A 296 23.28 11.81 6.05
C GLY A 296 24.26 10.94 6.86
N ILE A 297 24.03 9.63 6.84
CA ILE A 297 24.93 8.60 7.39
C ILE A 297 25.23 7.57 6.30
N HIS A 298 26.51 7.26 6.10
CA HIS A 298 26.98 6.45 4.98
C HIS A 298 27.94 5.33 5.43
N LEU A 299 27.52 4.08 5.29
CA LEU A 299 28.42 2.92 5.35
C LEU A 299 28.72 2.51 3.91
N SER A 300 29.88 2.92 3.42
CA SER A 300 30.25 2.77 2.01
C SER A 300 30.45 1.32 1.60
N ASN A 301 30.13 1.00 0.34
CA ASN A 301 30.31 -0.34 -0.19
C ASN A 301 31.79 -0.76 -0.13
N SER A 302 32.13 -1.60 0.85
CA SER A 302 33.48 -2.05 1.15
C SER A 302 33.56 -3.57 1.36
N GLY A 303 34.72 -4.16 1.10
CA GLY A 303 35.00 -5.53 1.54
C GLY A 303 34.93 -5.69 3.08
N ASN A 304 35.14 -4.60 3.82
CA ASN A 304 35.18 -4.57 5.26
C ASN A 304 33.80 -4.59 5.93
N THR A 305 33.78 -4.99 7.20
CA THR A 305 32.58 -4.96 8.03
C THR A 305 32.53 -3.66 8.81
N TYR A 306 31.52 -2.84 8.52
CA TYR A 306 31.20 -1.64 9.27
C TYR A 306 29.97 -1.88 10.11
N TYR A 307 30.00 -1.44 11.36
CA TYR A 307 28.78 -1.44 12.16
C TYR A 307 28.60 -0.18 13.00
N ILE A 308 27.33 0.22 13.09
CA ILE A 308 26.82 1.17 14.08
C ILE A 308 25.99 0.37 15.08
N LYS A 309 26.11 0.57 16.39
CA LYS A 309 25.26 -0.17 17.34
C LYS A 309 23.85 0.42 17.39
N THR A 310 23.72 1.71 17.71
CA THR A 310 22.43 2.43 17.76
C THR A 310 22.48 3.76 17.02
N ILE A 311 21.34 4.16 16.46
CA ILE A 311 21.10 5.52 15.98
C ILE A 311 19.83 6.02 16.68
N ALA A 312 19.97 7.05 17.52
CA ALA A 312 18.88 7.75 18.16
C ALA A 312 18.77 9.16 17.57
N ASN A 313 17.62 9.49 16.98
CA ASN A 313 17.41 10.74 16.26
C ASN A 313 16.17 11.49 16.77
N ASN A 314 16.38 12.64 17.39
CA ASN A 314 15.33 13.58 17.79
C ASN A 314 15.41 14.90 16.97
N GLY A 315 16.39 15.00 16.07
CA GLY A 315 16.58 16.11 15.13
C GLY A 315 16.45 15.66 13.68
N THR A 316 17.21 16.26 12.78
CA THR A 316 17.14 15.95 11.33
C THR A 316 18.42 15.28 10.82
N ILE A 317 18.26 14.19 10.07
CA ILE A 317 19.30 13.55 9.26
C ILE A 317 18.81 13.54 7.80
N LEU A 318 19.50 14.29 6.94
CA LEU A 318 19.09 14.55 5.57
C LEU A 318 20.22 14.22 4.57
N GLY A 319 19.95 13.32 3.62
CA GLY A 319 20.80 13.08 2.44
C GLY A 319 20.13 13.58 1.16
N GLN A 320 20.54 14.73 0.63
CA GLN A 320 19.78 15.44 -0.39
C GLN A 320 19.64 14.67 -1.72
N SER A 321 20.74 14.14 -2.27
CA SER A 321 20.71 13.36 -3.52
C SER A 321 20.69 11.84 -3.30
N GLY A 322 20.95 11.38 -2.07
CA GLY A 322 21.07 9.97 -1.70
C GLY A 322 20.10 9.60 -0.58
N ALA A 323 20.52 8.70 0.31
CA ALA A 323 19.72 8.31 1.46
C ALA A 323 20.04 9.10 2.75
N GLY A 324 19.05 9.28 3.63
CA GLY A 324 19.28 9.75 5.00
C GLY A 324 20.24 8.82 5.74
N ILE A 325 20.00 7.51 5.67
CA ILE A 325 20.91 6.44 6.10
C ILE A 325 21.14 5.46 4.96
N PHE A 326 22.40 5.18 4.63
CA PHE A 326 22.78 4.23 3.58
C PHE A 326 23.70 3.12 4.11
N LEU A 327 23.29 1.87 3.94
CA LEU A 327 24.13 0.68 4.14
C LEU A 327 24.50 0.12 2.77
N GLY A 328 25.76 0.25 2.38
CA GLY A 328 26.23 -0.05 1.03
C GLY A 328 26.34 -1.51 0.63
N ASN A 329 26.39 -2.46 1.57
CA ASN A 329 26.41 -3.89 1.27
C ASN A 329 25.96 -4.77 2.45
N ASN A 330 25.89 -6.07 2.18
CA ASN A 330 25.38 -7.11 3.07
C ASN A 330 26.21 -7.38 4.34
N LYS A 331 27.47 -6.91 4.40
CA LYS A 331 28.32 -7.04 5.59
C LYS A 331 28.06 -5.94 6.61
N HIS A 332 27.50 -4.82 6.18
CA HIS A 332 27.28 -3.67 7.04
C HIS A 332 26.08 -3.86 7.96
N GLN A 333 26.18 -3.34 9.19
CA GLN A 333 25.17 -3.58 10.21
C GLN A 333 24.81 -2.30 10.98
N ILE A 334 23.54 -2.10 11.22
CA ILE A 334 23.06 -1.38 12.41
C ILE A 334 22.66 -2.47 13.39
N LYS A 335 23.40 -2.64 14.50
CA LYS A 335 23.27 -3.86 15.31
C LYS A 335 21.97 -3.92 16.12
N ASP A 336 21.54 -2.81 16.70
CA ASP A 336 20.41 -2.81 17.62
C ASP A 336 19.18 -2.15 16.98
N TYR A 337 19.20 -0.84 16.79
CA TYR A 337 18.05 -0.11 16.26
C TYR A 337 18.38 1.27 15.67
N ILE A 338 17.43 1.76 14.88
CA ILE A 338 17.24 3.15 14.48
C ILE A 338 15.97 3.63 15.19
N LYS A 339 16.09 4.61 16.09
CA LYS A 339 14.98 5.18 16.84
C LYS A 339 14.82 6.65 16.52
N LEU A 340 13.61 7.07 16.19
CA LEU A 340 13.23 8.47 16.00
C LEU A 340 12.16 8.84 17.03
N GLU A 341 12.32 9.97 17.71
CA GLU A 341 11.38 10.40 18.74
C GLU A 341 11.10 11.91 18.67
N GLY A 342 9.82 12.25 18.55
CA GLY A 342 9.32 13.61 18.53
C GLY A 342 9.05 14.16 17.12
N LYS A 343 8.19 15.17 17.04
CA LYS A 343 7.72 15.78 15.78
C LYS A 343 8.81 16.38 14.88
N ASN A 344 9.95 16.74 15.46
CA ASN A 344 11.10 17.29 14.72
C ASN A 344 12.09 16.20 14.28
N ALA A 345 11.88 14.95 14.70
CA ALA A 345 12.71 13.83 14.31
C ALA A 345 12.43 13.43 12.87
N LEU A 346 13.39 13.71 11.99
CA LEU A 346 13.30 13.43 10.56
C LEU A 346 14.52 12.65 10.09
N ILE A 347 14.29 11.54 9.40
CA ILE A 347 15.31 10.90 8.55
C ILE A 347 14.78 10.90 7.11
N ALA A 348 15.48 11.59 6.21
CA ALA A 348 15.00 11.75 4.85
C ALA A 348 16.12 11.75 3.81
N GLY A 349 15.78 11.40 2.57
CA GLY A 349 16.70 11.56 1.45
C GLY A 349 16.05 11.49 0.08
N GLY A 350 16.74 12.04 -0.93
CA GLY A 350 16.27 12.08 -2.31
C GLY A 350 16.21 10.70 -2.99
N GLY A 351 17.10 9.78 -2.59
CA GLY A 351 17.05 8.38 -3.01
C GLY A 351 16.19 7.51 -2.09
N ALA A 352 16.38 7.65 -0.77
CA ALA A 352 15.52 7.03 0.24
C ALA A 352 15.65 7.71 1.62
N GLY A 353 14.69 7.53 2.53
CA GLY A 353 14.94 7.83 3.94
C GLY A 353 16.02 6.90 4.50
N ILE A 354 15.79 5.59 4.36
CA ILE A 354 16.73 4.52 4.72
C ILE A 354 16.93 3.61 3.51
N HIS A 355 18.18 3.39 3.10
CA HIS A 355 18.56 2.39 2.10
C HIS A 355 19.39 1.30 2.76
N ASN A 356 18.78 0.13 2.93
CA ASN A 356 19.40 -1.04 3.54
C ASN A 356 19.84 -2.07 2.49
N ASN A 357 21.13 -2.18 2.19
CA ASN A 357 21.70 -3.38 1.55
C ASN A 357 22.38 -4.32 2.57
N GLY A 358 22.38 -3.96 3.86
CA GLY A 358 23.05 -4.64 4.96
C GLY A 358 22.10 -5.37 5.90
N THR A 359 22.39 -5.33 7.20
CA THR A 359 21.50 -5.83 8.26
C THR A 359 21.11 -4.68 9.20
N ILE A 360 19.82 -4.54 9.50
CA ILE A 360 19.32 -3.64 10.54
C ILE A 360 18.71 -4.48 11.67
N GLY A 361 19.23 -4.26 12.86
CA GLY A 361 18.84 -4.89 14.11
C GLY A 361 19.43 -6.26 14.38
N ALA A 362 19.19 -6.73 15.60
CA ALA A 362 19.45 -8.08 16.06
C ALA A 362 18.13 -8.87 16.08
N ASN A 363 18.22 -10.20 15.96
CA ASN A 363 17.03 -11.07 15.96
C ASN A 363 16.49 -11.17 17.39
N ASN A 364 15.62 -10.23 17.77
CA ASN A 364 15.18 -10.06 19.15
C ASN A 364 13.73 -10.52 19.34
N ASN A 365 13.50 -11.83 19.19
CA ASN A 365 12.26 -12.49 19.64
C ASN A 365 12.18 -12.61 21.18
N SER A 366 13.05 -11.93 21.94
CA SER A 366 13.12 -11.98 23.41
C SER A 366 13.47 -10.60 24.01
N ASN A 367 12.42 -9.83 24.32
CA ASN A 367 12.23 -8.76 25.33
C ASN A 367 13.34 -7.78 25.82
N ASN A 368 14.59 -7.76 25.35
CA ASN A 368 15.63 -6.97 26.05
C ASN A 368 16.16 -5.70 25.35
N VAL A 369 15.92 -5.47 24.05
CA VAL A 369 16.40 -4.25 23.35
C VAL A 369 15.28 -3.62 22.53
N ASN A 370 14.91 -2.39 22.90
CA ASN A 370 13.88 -1.55 22.26
C ASN A 370 12.59 -2.31 21.90
N ASN A 371 12.14 -3.23 22.77
CA ASN A 371 10.94 -4.06 22.59
C ASN A 371 10.89 -4.82 21.25
N GLY A 372 12.04 -5.16 20.67
CA GLY A 372 12.13 -5.83 19.36
C GLY A 372 11.95 -4.89 18.15
N ASN A 373 11.75 -3.59 18.36
CA ASN A 373 11.64 -2.60 17.30
C ASN A 373 13.04 -2.16 16.85
N VAL A 374 13.38 -2.45 15.59
CA VAL A 374 14.69 -2.15 15.01
C VAL A 374 14.65 -0.89 14.15
N ILE A 375 13.47 -0.51 13.67
CA ILE A 375 13.15 0.82 13.15
C ILE A 375 11.93 1.28 13.95
N ASP A 376 12.09 2.30 14.79
CA ASP A 376 11.08 2.70 15.77
C ASP A 376 10.83 4.20 15.70
N LEU A 377 9.62 4.60 15.29
CA LEU A 377 9.20 6.00 15.19
C LEU A 377 8.17 6.28 16.29
N LYS A 378 8.41 7.32 17.08
CA LYS A 378 7.52 7.73 18.17
C LYS A 378 7.19 9.22 18.13
N ASP A 379 6.01 9.56 18.64
CA ASP A 379 5.60 10.92 18.98
C ASP A 379 5.69 11.91 17.81
N GLY A 380 5.23 11.49 16.63
CA GLY A 380 5.20 12.30 15.41
C GLY A 380 6.46 12.25 14.57
N ALA A 381 7.40 11.36 14.89
CA ALA A 381 8.61 11.16 14.11
C ALA A 381 8.32 10.78 12.65
N THR A 382 9.24 11.13 11.76
CA THR A 382 9.06 10.96 10.31
C THR A 382 10.26 10.31 9.62
N ILE A 383 10.00 9.32 8.75
CA ILE A 383 10.95 8.88 7.71
C ILE A 383 10.36 9.24 6.34
N ALA A 384 11.17 9.83 5.45
CA ALA A 384 10.67 10.30 4.16
C ALA A 384 11.60 10.06 2.97
N ALA A 385 11.00 9.77 1.82
CA ALA A 385 11.58 10.03 0.51
C ALA A 385 11.33 11.49 0.12
N LEU A 386 12.30 12.10 -0.54
CA LEU A 386 12.23 13.50 -0.96
C LEU A 386 12.27 13.64 -2.48
N SER A 387 11.55 14.62 -3.00
CA SER A 387 11.68 15.12 -4.36
C SER A 387 12.18 16.56 -4.33
N PRO A 388 13.23 16.92 -5.09
CA PRO A 388 13.71 18.28 -5.17
C PRO A 388 12.68 19.16 -5.89
N ASN A 389 12.45 20.36 -5.34
CA ASN A 389 11.65 21.42 -5.95
C ASN A 389 12.54 22.32 -6.81
N LYS A 390 11.93 23.09 -7.73
CA LYS A 390 12.66 24.02 -8.62
C LYS A 390 13.43 25.12 -7.88
N ASP A 391 12.99 25.47 -6.68
CA ASP A 391 13.60 26.47 -5.81
C ASP A 391 14.73 25.89 -4.91
N GLY A 392 15.04 24.59 -5.05
CA GLY A 392 16.04 23.91 -4.25
C GLY A 392 15.54 23.41 -2.89
N SER A 393 14.27 23.64 -2.54
CA SER A 393 13.63 22.99 -1.40
C SER A 393 13.25 21.54 -1.71
N PHE A 394 12.75 20.79 -0.73
CA PHE A 394 12.31 19.40 -0.93
C PHE A 394 10.86 19.22 -0.51
N SER A 395 10.12 18.44 -1.29
CA SER A 395 8.78 17.96 -0.97
C SER A 395 8.82 16.47 -0.64
N TYR A 396 7.88 16.00 0.17
CA TYR A 396 7.71 14.57 0.40
C TYR A 396 7.26 13.85 -0.88
N ASN A 397 7.87 12.70 -1.16
CA ASN A 397 7.57 11.88 -2.32
C ASN A 397 6.91 10.56 -1.89
N THR A 398 5.58 10.50 -1.98
CA THR A 398 4.80 9.30 -1.61
C THR A 398 5.05 8.12 -2.54
N GLU A 399 5.49 8.36 -3.79
CA GLU A 399 5.85 7.30 -4.74
C GLU A 399 7.28 6.78 -4.56
N GLY A 400 8.14 7.57 -3.90
CA GLY A 400 9.53 7.26 -3.62
C GLY A 400 9.70 6.21 -2.52
N ASN A 401 10.94 5.84 -2.21
CA ASN A 401 11.24 4.84 -1.18
C ASN A 401 11.56 5.50 0.16
N ALA A 402 10.65 5.51 1.12
CA ALA A 402 11.01 5.96 2.46
C ALA A 402 11.99 4.96 3.11
N ILE A 403 11.70 3.67 2.93
CA ILE A 403 12.58 2.56 3.32
C ILE A 403 12.78 1.66 2.11
N LEU A 404 13.99 1.62 1.56
CA LEU A 404 14.39 0.69 0.51
C LEU A 404 15.17 -0.46 1.15
N ASN A 405 14.55 -1.65 1.22
CA ASN A 405 15.17 -2.85 1.79
C ASN A 405 15.59 -3.85 0.71
N ASN A 406 16.91 -3.97 0.54
CA ASN A 406 17.57 -5.01 -0.25
C ASN A 406 18.33 -6.02 0.63
N GLY A 407 18.46 -5.74 1.93
CA GLY A 407 19.16 -6.56 2.90
C GLY A 407 18.21 -7.23 3.90
N LEU A 408 18.66 -7.35 5.15
CA LEU A 408 17.90 -7.97 6.23
C LEU A 408 17.46 -6.92 7.26
N ILE A 409 16.17 -6.91 7.62
CA ILE A 409 15.65 -6.19 8.79
C ILE A 409 15.20 -7.25 9.79
N LYS A 410 15.90 -7.38 10.92
CA LYS A 410 15.73 -8.53 11.83
C LYS A 410 14.57 -8.41 12.84
N GLY A 411 14.02 -7.23 13.03
CA GLY A 411 12.93 -6.99 13.98
C GLY A 411 11.83 -6.12 13.39
N ASN A 412 11.04 -5.49 14.25
CA ASN A 412 9.86 -4.74 13.82
C ASN A 412 10.22 -3.38 13.23
N ILE A 413 9.44 -2.96 12.24
CA ILE A 413 9.27 -1.58 11.85
C ILE A 413 8.02 -1.08 12.59
N ASN A 414 8.19 -0.23 13.58
CA ASN A 414 7.12 0.26 14.45
C ASN A 414 6.91 1.76 14.30
N LEU A 415 5.67 2.17 14.11
CA LEU A 415 5.23 3.56 14.13
C LEU A 415 4.21 3.73 15.24
N ASP A 416 4.45 4.69 16.13
CA ASP A 416 3.57 4.98 17.25
C ASP A 416 3.42 6.50 17.49
N GLY A 417 2.32 6.92 18.11
CA GLY A 417 2.09 8.30 18.51
C GLY A 417 2.03 9.29 17.34
N SER A 418 1.22 9.00 16.32
CA SER A 418 1.05 9.85 15.11
C SER A 418 2.32 9.98 14.26
N SER A 419 3.18 8.96 14.27
CA SER A 419 4.40 8.91 13.45
C SER A 419 4.07 8.64 11.98
N ASN A 420 4.93 9.10 11.07
CA ASN A 420 4.65 9.09 9.63
C ASN A 420 5.80 8.50 8.81
N ILE A 421 5.43 7.80 7.75
CA ILE A 421 6.33 7.44 6.66
C ILE A 421 5.80 8.07 5.38
N TYR A 422 6.61 8.90 4.72
CA TYR A 422 6.28 9.47 3.40
C TYR A 422 7.10 8.78 2.31
N GLY A 423 6.45 7.95 1.52
CA GLY A 423 7.05 7.02 0.58
C GLY A 423 6.73 5.57 0.94
N LYS A 424 7.10 4.66 0.04
CA LYS A 424 6.91 3.22 0.21
C LYS A 424 7.87 2.62 1.24
N ILE A 425 7.39 1.63 1.97
CA ILE A 425 8.27 0.57 2.48
C ILE A 425 8.45 -0.42 1.33
N ASN A 426 9.60 -0.37 0.66
CA ASN A 426 9.90 -1.19 -0.51
C ASN A 426 10.87 -2.32 -0.15
N ASN A 427 10.32 -3.50 0.10
CA ASN A 427 11.06 -4.74 0.30
C ASN A 427 11.38 -5.39 -1.06
N SER A 428 12.35 -4.81 -1.77
CA SER A 428 12.66 -5.14 -3.16
C SER A 428 13.42 -6.46 -3.32
N ALA A 429 14.54 -6.60 -2.60
CA ALA A 429 15.38 -7.80 -2.66
C ALA A 429 15.67 -8.40 -1.28
N GLY A 430 15.17 -7.78 -0.21
CA GLY A 430 15.49 -8.13 1.17
C GLY A 430 14.47 -9.03 1.88
N THR A 431 14.69 -9.18 3.19
CA THR A 431 13.75 -9.85 4.11
C THR A 431 13.47 -8.93 5.29
N ILE A 432 12.19 -8.82 5.67
CA ILE A 432 11.77 -8.20 6.93
C ILE A 432 11.30 -9.32 7.85
N GLN A 433 12.04 -9.60 8.92
CA GLN A 433 11.75 -10.71 9.83
C GLN A 433 10.66 -10.37 10.85
N GLY A 434 10.61 -9.11 11.31
CA GLY A 434 9.60 -8.66 12.26
C GLY A 434 8.32 -8.15 11.62
N ASN A 435 7.46 -7.57 12.45
CA ASN A 435 6.20 -6.96 12.05
C ASN A 435 6.43 -5.58 11.42
N ILE A 436 5.48 -5.13 10.60
CA ILE A 436 5.27 -3.72 10.28
C ILE A 436 4.03 -3.29 11.07
N ALA A 437 4.23 -2.51 12.14
CA ALA A 437 3.18 -2.14 13.08
C ALA A 437 2.96 -0.63 13.10
N LEU A 438 1.70 -0.19 12.93
CA LEU A 438 1.28 1.20 13.01
C LEU A 438 0.25 1.31 14.14
N ASN A 439 0.54 2.15 15.12
CA ASN A 439 -0.29 2.34 16.30
C ASN A 439 -0.59 3.83 16.51
N ASN A 440 -1.73 4.11 17.14
CA ASN A 440 -2.07 5.43 17.69
C ASN A 440 -1.97 6.55 16.64
N LYS A 441 -2.81 6.46 15.59
CA LYS A 441 -2.92 7.44 14.49
C LYS A 441 -1.67 7.57 13.61
N SER A 442 -0.86 6.52 13.52
CA SER A 442 0.35 6.53 12.68
C SER A 442 0.02 6.21 11.22
N ASN A 443 0.82 6.75 10.29
CA ASN A 443 0.51 6.71 8.86
C ASN A 443 1.68 6.28 7.99
N ILE A 444 1.38 5.53 6.92
CA ILE A 444 2.27 5.37 5.76
C ILE A 444 1.57 6.00 4.55
N PHE A 445 2.22 6.98 3.92
CA PHE A 445 1.79 7.65 2.70
C PHE A 445 2.64 7.15 1.53
N GLY A 446 2.21 6.09 0.86
CA GLY A 446 2.91 5.46 -0.26
C GLY A 446 2.72 3.95 -0.34
N GLY A 447 2.27 3.32 0.75
CA GLY A 447 2.01 1.88 0.80
C GLY A 447 3.23 1.01 1.10
N ILE A 448 3.07 -0.29 0.86
CA ILE A 448 4.09 -1.32 1.11
C ILE A 448 4.24 -2.15 -0.16
N ASN A 449 5.46 -2.22 -0.70
CA ASN A 449 5.76 -3.08 -1.84
C ASN A 449 6.64 -4.25 -1.39
N ASN A 450 6.11 -5.46 -1.43
CA ASN A 450 6.83 -6.68 -1.08
C ASN A 450 7.12 -7.52 -2.33
N SER A 451 8.41 -7.68 -2.64
CA SER A 451 8.90 -8.55 -3.73
C SER A 451 9.58 -9.82 -3.24
N LYS A 452 9.71 -9.98 -1.91
CA LYS A 452 10.40 -11.10 -1.25
C LYS A 452 9.63 -11.53 0.00
N THR A 453 10.25 -11.53 1.18
CA THR A 453 9.65 -12.11 2.39
C THR A 453 9.45 -11.06 3.48
N ILE A 454 8.24 -11.00 4.00
CA ILE A 454 7.90 -10.40 5.30
C ILE A 454 7.44 -11.53 6.21
N THR A 455 8.19 -11.83 7.27
CA THR A 455 7.87 -12.93 8.19
C THR A 455 6.80 -12.52 9.21
N GLY A 456 6.84 -11.28 9.69
CA GLY A 456 5.85 -10.77 10.64
C GLY A 456 4.52 -10.38 10.01
N ASN A 457 3.62 -9.89 10.86
CA ASN A 457 2.34 -9.30 10.47
C ASN A 457 2.54 -7.88 9.94
N ILE A 458 1.59 -7.43 9.12
CA ILE A 458 1.34 -6.00 8.91
C ILE A 458 0.14 -5.65 9.78
N SER A 459 0.29 -4.78 10.78
CA SER A 459 -0.73 -4.54 11.79
C SER A 459 -0.98 -3.06 12.00
N LEU A 460 -2.26 -2.66 11.97
CA LEU A 460 -2.70 -1.28 12.17
C LEU A 460 -3.71 -1.25 13.32
N ASP A 461 -3.51 -0.34 14.27
CA ASP A 461 -4.39 -0.17 15.42
C ASP A 461 -4.62 1.32 15.76
N ASN A 462 -5.75 1.62 16.40
CA ASN A 462 -6.15 2.92 16.91
C ASN A 462 -6.08 4.04 15.86
N ASN A 463 -6.91 3.93 14.82
CA ASN A 463 -7.04 4.87 13.71
C ASN A 463 -5.74 5.07 12.91
N SER A 464 -4.91 4.03 12.80
CA SER A 464 -3.70 4.08 11.98
C SER A 464 -4.03 3.74 10.52
N SER A 465 -3.28 4.32 9.58
CA SER A 465 -3.65 4.27 8.16
C SER A 465 -2.48 3.97 7.23
N ILE A 466 -2.75 3.20 6.18
CA ILE A 466 -1.89 3.11 5.00
C ILE A 466 -2.65 3.74 3.82
N TYR A 467 -2.22 4.95 3.44
CA TYR A 467 -2.66 5.64 2.24
C TYR A 467 -1.73 5.21 1.09
N GLY A 468 -2.24 4.39 0.20
CA GLY A 468 -1.48 3.74 -0.86
C GLY A 468 -1.68 2.23 -0.91
N LEU A 469 -0.99 1.61 -1.87
CA LEU A 469 -1.14 0.20 -2.18
C LEU A 469 -0.25 -0.69 -1.30
N ILE A 470 -0.81 -1.75 -0.71
CA ILE A 470 -0.04 -2.93 -0.29
C ILE A 470 0.06 -3.88 -1.48
N SER A 471 1.23 -3.95 -2.11
CA SER A 471 1.51 -4.86 -3.22
C SER A 471 2.33 -6.05 -2.73
N ASN A 472 1.75 -7.24 -2.75
CA ASN A 472 2.49 -8.49 -2.52
C ASN A 472 2.72 -9.18 -3.87
N ASN A 473 3.91 -8.97 -4.44
CA ASN A 473 4.21 -9.33 -5.81
C ASN A 473 4.29 -10.86 -6.00
N LYS A 474 4.34 -11.29 -7.27
CA LYS A 474 4.48 -12.71 -7.62
C LYS A 474 5.71 -13.32 -6.94
N ASN A 475 5.54 -14.50 -6.34
CA ASN A 475 6.54 -15.23 -5.53
C ASN A 475 6.93 -14.55 -4.20
N ALA A 476 6.35 -13.40 -3.86
CA ALA A 476 6.55 -12.78 -2.56
C ALA A 476 5.65 -13.44 -1.50
N ILE A 477 6.14 -13.49 -0.26
CA ILE A 477 5.48 -14.14 0.87
C ILE A 477 5.37 -13.15 2.02
N ILE A 478 4.15 -12.96 2.51
CA ILE A 478 3.87 -12.42 3.84
C ILE A 478 3.48 -13.63 4.70
N GLN A 479 4.37 -14.06 5.61
CA GLN A 479 4.10 -15.22 6.46
C GLN A 479 3.12 -14.89 7.58
N GLY A 480 3.14 -13.64 8.06
CA GLY A 480 2.14 -13.14 8.97
C GLY A 480 0.80 -12.87 8.28
N SER A 481 -0.04 -12.13 9.00
CA SER A 481 -1.37 -11.66 8.61
C SER A 481 -1.36 -10.15 8.39
N LEU A 482 -2.37 -9.66 7.66
CA LEU A 482 -2.72 -8.24 7.65
C LEU A 482 -3.84 -8.05 8.67
N ASN A 483 -3.58 -7.33 9.77
CA ASN A 483 -4.52 -7.14 10.87
C ASN A 483 -4.85 -5.65 11.04
N LEU A 484 -6.12 -5.28 10.98
CA LEU A 484 -6.57 -3.91 11.20
C LEU A 484 -7.55 -3.88 12.37
N LYS A 485 -7.34 -2.96 13.31
CA LYS A 485 -8.19 -2.80 14.51
C LYS A 485 -8.55 -1.33 14.75
N ASN A 486 -9.68 -1.11 15.42
CA ASN A 486 -10.05 0.17 16.05
C ASN A 486 -9.98 1.39 15.11
N GLY A 487 -10.76 1.37 14.03
CA GLY A 487 -10.89 2.48 13.07
C GLY A 487 -9.73 2.59 12.09
N SER A 488 -8.93 1.52 11.92
CA SER A 488 -7.77 1.55 11.03
C SER A 488 -8.17 1.42 9.56
N TYR A 489 -7.30 1.92 8.67
CA TYR A 489 -7.59 2.03 7.24
C TYR A 489 -6.44 1.56 6.35
N ILE A 490 -6.74 0.82 5.28
CA ILE A 490 -5.84 0.60 4.15
C ILE A 490 -6.57 0.95 2.87
N GLU A 491 -5.94 1.72 1.98
CA GLU A 491 -6.56 2.10 0.72
C GLU A 491 -6.79 0.90 -0.21
N SER A 492 -5.74 0.14 -0.54
CA SER A 492 -5.86 -1.00 -1.44
C SER A 492 -4.84 -2.09 -1.11
N ILE A 493 -5.23 -3.34 -1.39
CA ILE A 493 -4.35 -4.50 -1.35
C ILE A 493 -4.37 -5.16 -2.74
N VAL A 494 -3.19 -5.43 -3.31
CA VAL A 494 -3.01 -6.25 -4.50
C VAL A 494 -2.11 -7.42 -4.13
N ASN A 495 -2.66 -8.63 -4.14
CA ASN A 495 -1.94 -9.85 -3.81
C ASN A 495 -1.77 -10.74 -5.05
N SER A 496 -0.54 -10.83 -5.55
CA SER A 496 -0.12 -11.81 -6.57
C SER A 496 0.78 -12.92 -6.01
N GLY A 497 1.16 -12.82 -4.73
CA GLY A 497 1.98 -13.79 -4.01
C GLY A 497 1.17 -14.59 -2.97
N THR A 498 1.77 -14.83 -1.81
CA THR A 498 1.12 -15.55 -0.70
C THR A 498 1.05 -14.68 0.55
N ILE A 499 -0.14 -14.56 1.14
CA ILE A 499 -0.36 -14.03 2.49
C ILE A 499 -0.80 -15.20 3.36
N VAL A 500 0.10 -15.75 4.16
CA VAL A 500 -0.15 -17.02 4.88
C VAL A 500 -1.13 -16.84 6.03
N GLY A 501 -1.01 -15.76 6.81
CA GLY A 501 -1.83 -15.52 8.00
C GLY A 501 -3.25 -15.01 7.72
N GLY A 502 -3.58 -14.71 6.46
CA GLY A 502 -4.86 -14.14 6.03
C GLY A 502 -4.95 -12.62 6.24
N ILE A 503 -6.15 -12.08 6.02
CA ILE A 503 -6.51 -10.68 6.25
C ILE A 503 -7.61 -10.64 7.32
N LYS A 504 -7.44 -9.83 8.36
CA LYS A 504 -8.37 -9.72 9.50
C LYS A 504 -8.66 -8.26 9.83
N LEU A 505 -9.93 -7.90 9.91
CA LEU A 505 -10.40 -6.56 10.23
C LEU A 505 -11.35 -6.64 11.43
N GLU A 506 -11.10 -5.80 12.42
CA GLU A 506 -11.99 -5.55 13.56
C GLU A 506 -12.27 -4.05 13.61
N LYS A 507 -13.52 -3.63 13.39
CA LYS A 507 -13.92 -2.21 13.36
C LYS A 507 -13.08 -1.35 12.42
N SER A 508 -12.78 -1.84 11.21
CA SER A 508 -11.80 -1.22 10.31
C SER A 508 -12.25 -1.25 8.85
N THR A 509 -11.53 -0.51 7.99
CA THR A 509 -11.90 -0.35 6.58
C THR A 509 -10.76 -0.66 5.64
N ILE A 510 -11.06 -1.36 4.54
CA ILE A 510 -10.19 -1.45 3.35
C ILE A 510 -10.95 -0.92 2.14
N GLY A 511 -10.31 -0.09 1.31
CA GLY A 511 -10.93 0.39 0.07
C GLY A 511 -11.18 -0.74 -0.92
N SER A 512 -10.12 -1.46 -1.32
CA SER A 512 -10.24 -2.61 -2.23
C SER A 512 -9.22 -3.71 -1.97
N ILE A 513 -9.59 -4.94 -2.34
CA ILE A 513 -8.72 -6.12 -2.33
C ILE A 513 -8.77 -6.77 -3.72
N GLU A 514 -7.63 -6.84 -4.39
CA GLU A 514 -7.45 -7.63 -5.62
C GLU A 514 -6.52 -8.81 -5.32
N ASN A 515 -7.01 -10.03 -5.53
CA ASN A 515 -6.29 -11.25 -5.26
C ASN A 515 -6.14 -12.12 -6.51
N SER A 516 -4.91 -12.29 -6.97
CA SER A 516 -4.50 -13.29 -7.96
C SER A 516 -3.61 -14.38 -7.36
N GLY A 517 -3.34 -14.32 -6.05
CA GLY A 517 -2.48 -15.23 -5.31
C GLY A 517 -3.23 -16.04 -4.25
N THR A 518 -2.54 -16.42 -3.17
CA THR A 518 -3.14 -17.16 -2.05
C THR A 518 -3.28 -16.27 -0.81
N ILE A 519 -4.48 -16.22 -0.24
CA ILE A 519 -4.75 -15.68 1.10
C ILE A 519 -5.13 -16.87 2.00
N GLY A 520 -4.21 -17.22 2.91
CA GLY A 520 -4.31 -18.39 3.79
C GLY A 520 -5.15 -18.17 5.04
N ASN A 521 -5.11 -19.14 5.97
CA ASN A 521 -5.73 -19.09 7.30
C ASN A 521 -7.23 -18.73 7.33
N GLY A 522 -7.98 -19.25 6.36
CA GLY A 522 -9.41 -18.95 6.19
C GLY A 522 -9.70 -17.60 5.52
N GLY A 523 -8.72 -17.05 4.79
CA GLY A 523 -8.94 -15.96 3.84
C GLY A 523 -9.05 -14.57 4.48
N ILE A 524 -10.13 -13.86 4.15
CA ILE A 524 -10.46 -12.50 4.55
C ILE A 524 -11.56 -12.57 5.60
N LYS A 525 -11.31 -12.03 6.80
CA LYS A 525 -12.23 -12.05 7.92
C LYS A 525 -12.58 -10.63 8.35
N LEU A 526 -13.86 -10.32 8.38
CA LEU A 526 -14.39 -9.02 8.75
C LEU A 526 -15.25 -9.17 10.01
N ASP A 527 -14.97 -8.35 11.01
CA ASP A 527 -15.75 -8.19 12.23
C ASP A 527 -16.07 -6.70 12.41
N GLU A 528 -17.35 -6.32 12.31
CA GLU A 528 -17.82 -4.93 12.33
C GLU A 528 -17.04 -4.02 11.37
N SER A 529 -16.71 -4.55 10.19
CA SER A 529 -15.72 -3.95 9.28
C SER A 529 -16.24 -3.79 7.85
N GLN A 530 -15.58 -2.94 7.08
CA GLN A 530 -16.01 -2.60 5.72
C GLN A 530 -14.91 -2.85 4.69
N VAL A 531 -15.28 -3.46 3.56
CA VAL A 531 -14.43 -3.53 2.37
C VAL A 531 -15.20 -2.97 1.18
N GLY A 532 -14.63 -1.98 0.47
CA GLY A 532 -15.32 -1.38 -0.68
C GLY A 532 -15.51 -2.39 -1.81
N SER A 533 -14.45 -3.08 -2.22
CA SER A 533 -14.54 -4.15 -3.22
C SER A 533 -13.54 -5.29 -3.01
N ILE A 534 -13.93 -6.51 -3.42
CA ILE A 534 -13.08 -7.70 -3.45
C ILE A 534 -13.13 -8.30 -4.86
N THR A 535 -11.99 -8.37 -5.53
CA THR A 535 -11.82 -9.09 -6.80
C THR A 535 -10.92 -10.29 -6.56
N ASN A 536 -11.47 -11.50 -6.66
CA ASN A 536 -10.70 -12.75 -6.64
C ASN A 536 -10.52 -13.22 -8.08
N ASN A 537 -9.34 -12.96 -8.63
CA ASN A 537 -8.97 -13.32 -10.00
C ASN A 537 -8.84 -14.85 -10.18
N GLU A 538 -8.82 -15.29 -11.43
CA GLU A 538 -8.63 -16.70 -11.77
C GLU A 538 -7.33 -17.25 -11.14
N GLY A 539 -7.41 -18.45 -10.55
CA GLY A 539 -6.31 -19.06 -9.79
C GLY A 539 -6.07 -18.46 -8.40
N GLY A 540 -6.74 -17.36 -8.07
CA GLY A 540 -6.76 -16.76 -6.74
C GLY A 540 -7.53 -17.63 -5.75
N LYS A 541 -6.96 -17.79 -4.54
CA LYS A 541 -7.62 -18.44 -3.40
C LYS A 541 -7.79 -17.44 -2.27
N ALA A 542 -9.04 -17.07 -2.00
CA ALA A 542 -9.41 -16.21 -0.89
C ALA A 542 -10.80 -16.59 -0.38
N ASP A 543 -10.88 -17.22 0.78
CA ASP A 543 -12.15 -17.41 1.48
C ASP A 543 -12.57 -16.07 2.13
N LEU A 544 -13.85 -15.91 2.43
CA LEU A 544 -14.42 -14.69 2.95
C LEU A 544 -15.39 -15.00 4.09
N THR A 545 -15.19 -14.36 5.24
CA THR A 545 -16.07 -14.43 6.41
C THR A 545 -16.49 -13.02 6.84
N LEU A 546 -17.79 -12.77 6.93
CA LEU A 546 -18.37 -11.52 7.42
C LEU A 546 -19.15 -11.75 8.72
N GLU A 547 -18.80 -11.01 9.77
CA GLU A 547 -19.44 -11.08 11.08
C GLU A 547 -19.75 -9.66 11.60
N ASN A 548 -20.77 -9.54 12.46
CA ASN A 548 -21.13 -8.38 13.26
C ASN A 548 -21.32 -7.08 12.46
N ASN A 549 -22.30 -7.03 11.56
CA ASN A 549 -22.61 -5.88 10.70
C ASN A 549 -21.49 -5.52 9.71
N SER A 550 -20.70 -6.51 9.30
CA SER A 550 -19.67 -6.28 8.29
C SER A 550 -20.30 -6.05 6.90
N VAL A 551 -19.64 -5.23 6.10
CA VAL A 551 -20.15 -4.84 4.77
C VAL A 551 -19.08 -5.03 3.71
N VAL A 552 -19.46 -5.66 2.60
CA VAL A 552 -18.67 -5.64 1.37
C VAL A 552 -19.47 -4.98 0.25
N GLY A 553 -18.95 -3.91 -0.36
CA GLY A 553 -19.65 -3.18 -1.41
C GLY A 553 -19.86 -4.03 -2.66
N THR A 554 -18.78 -4.57 -3.23
CA THR A 554 -18.84 -5.45 -4.41
C THR A 554 -17.87 -6.61 -4.30
N ILE A 555 -18.31 -7.79 -4.72
CA ILE A 555 -17.47 -8.97 -4.86
C ILE A 555 -17.50 -9.40 -6.33
N THR A 556 -16.33 -9.59 -6.93
CA THR A 556 -16.14 -10.21 -8.24
C THR A 556 -15.30 -11.47 -8.08
N ASN A 557 -15.92 -12.63 -8.26
CA ASN A 557 -15.24 -13.92 -8.17
C ASN A 557 -15.01 -14.51 -9.56
N ASN A 558 -13.76 -14.52 -10.01
CA ASN A 558 -13.31 -15.19 -11.23
C ASN A 558 -12.59 -16.53 -10.93
N GLY A 559 -12.42 -16.89 -9.65
CA GLY A 559 -11.70 -18.09 -9.20
C GLY A 559 -12.54 -18.96 -8.27
N ASP A 560 -11.87 -19.62 -7.31
CA ASP A 560 -12.50 -20.38 -6.24
C ASP A 560 -12.58 -19.53 -4.97
N MET A 561 -13.77 -19.41 -4.38
CA MET A 561 -13.99 -18.67 -3.13
C MET A 561 -15.04 -19.39 -2.27
N LEU A 562 -14.82 -19.42 -0.95
CA LEU A 562 -15.84 -19.77 0.05
C LEU A 562 -16.35 -18.48 0.69
N ILE A 563 -17.66 -18.25 0.68
CA ILE A 563 -18.26 -17.09 1.38
C ILE A 563 -19.12 -17.57 2.54
N THR A 564 -18.83 -17.05 3.73
CA THR A 564 -19.59 -17.26 4.98
C THR A 564 -19.97 -15.90 5.56
N ARG A 565 -21.21 -15.75 6.02
CA ARG A 565 -21.68 -14.53 6.66
C ARG A 565 -22.74 -14.81 7.72
N ASP A 566 -22.83 -13.94 8.71
CA ASP A 566 -23.96 -13.92 9.65
C ASP A 566 -25.18 -13.18 9.10
N GLU A 567 -26.23 -13.09 9.91
CA GLU A 567 -27.50 -12.44 9.56
C GLU A 567 -27.49 -10.91 9.66
N THR A 568 -26.37 -10.33 10.11
CA THR A 568 -26.23 -8.86 10.28
C THR A 568 -25.37 -8.23 9.19
N SER A 569 -24.66 -9.04 8.42
CA SER A 569 -23.67 -8.60 7.45
C SER A 569 -24.21 -8.59 6.02
N SER A 570 -23.83 -7.59 5.24
CA SER A 570 -24.39 -7.35 3.90
C SER A 570 -23.34 -7.34 2.78
N ILE A 571 -23.80 -7.68 1.57
CA ILE A 571 -23.02 -7.60 0.34
C ILE A 571 -23.82 -6.76 -0.66
N GLY A 572 -23.26 -5.67 -1.17
CA GLY A 572 -23.96 -4.82 -2.13
C GLY A 572 -24.22 -5.54 -3.46
N LYS A 573 -23.15 -5.96 -4.14
CA LYS A 573 -23.20 -6.70 -5.41
C LYS A 573 -22.30 -7.95 -5.37
N PHE A 574 -22.80 -9.07 -5.86
CA PHE A 574 -22.03 -10.30 -6.05
C PHE A 574 -22.04 -10.70 -7.53
N ALA A 575 -20.88 -10.58 -8.20
CA ALA A 575 -20.68 -11.03 -9.58
C ALA A 575 -19.80 -12.29 -9.60
N ASN A 576 -20.40 -13.41 -9.95
CA ASN A 576 -19.72 -14.69 -10.10
C ASN A 576 -19.45 -14.98 -11.58
N ASN A 577 -18.16 -15.08 -11.91
CA ASN A 577 -17.65 -15.46 -13.23
C ASN A 577 -16.92 -16.82 -13.21
N GLY A 578 -16.67 -17.37 -12.01
CA GLY A 578 -16.02 -18.66 -11.80
C GLY A 578 -16.93 -19.69 -11.10
N ASN A 579 -16.33 -20.53 -10.27
CA ASN A 579 -17.05 -21.57 -9.52
C ASN A 579 -17.18 -21.19 -8.03
N LEU A 580 -18.41 -21.18 -7.53
CA LEU A 580 -18.69 -21.11 -6.10
C LEU A 580 -19.02 -22.51 -5.58
N LYS A 581 -18.12 -23.07 -4.78
CA LYS A 581 -18.18 -24.48 -4.34
C LYS A 581 -19.10 -24.74 -3.15
N ASN A 582 -19.45 -23.71 -2.39
CA ASN A 582 -20.39 -23.81 -1.27
C ASN A 582 -21.78 -23.30 -1.64
N THR A 583 -22.74 -23.58 -0.78
CA THR A 583 -24.07 -22.97 -0.88
C THR A 583 -23.91 -21.48 -0.61
N PHE A 584 -24.37 -20.64 -1.54
CA PHE A 584 -24.44 -19.21 -1.30
C PHE A 584 -25.66 -18.94 -0.42
N GLU A 585 -25.43 -18.67 0.85
CA GLU A 585 -26.50 -18.34 1.79
C GLU A 585 -26.63 -16.81 1.92
N ASN A 586 -27.84 -16.30 1.74
CA ASN A 586 -28.21 -14.91 1.95
C ASN A 586 -29.21 -14.83 3.11
N LYS A 587 -28.84 -14.13 4.18
CA LYS A 587 -29.64 -13.97 5.41
C LYS A 587 -30.09 -12.52 5.67
N ASP A 588 -29.62 -11.59 4.85
CA ASP A 588 -29.89 -10.16 4.95
C ASP A 588 -30.00 -9.58 3.52
N THR A 589 -29.51 -8.36 3.28
CA THR A 589 -29.67 -7.67 2.00
C THR A 589 -28.53 -7.98 1.04
N LEU A 590 -28.91 -8.37 -0.18
CA LEU A 590 -28.08 -8.47 -1.38
C LEU A 590 -28.73 -7.63 -2.48
N GLY A 591 -28.00 -6.69 -3.08
CA GLY A 591 -28.52 -5.90 -4.18
C GLY A 591 -28.74 -6.75 -5.43
N THR A 592 -27.65 -7.25 -6.02
CA THR A 592 -27.69 -8.04 -7.25
C THR A 592 -26.75 -9.24 -7.17
N LEU A 593 -27.25 -10.40 -7.60
CA LEU A 593 -26.45 -11.59 -7.90
C LEU A 593 -26.34 -11.73 -9.42
N GLU A 594 -25.14 -11.62 -9.97
CA GLU A 594 -24.87 -11.89 -11.38
C GLU A 594 -24.10 -13.21 -11.48
N ASN A 595 -24.61 -14.17 -12.23
CA ASN A 595 -23.94 -15.45 -12.53
C ASN A 595 -23.71 -15.57 -14.03
N SER A 596 -22.48 -15.32 -14.47
CA SER A 596 -22.10 -15.25 -15.89
C SER A 596 -22.19 -16.60 -16.63
N LYS A 597 -22.15 -16.55 -17.96
CA LYS A 597 -22.43 -17.67 -18.89
C LYS A 597 -21.67 -18.99 -18.62
N ASP A 598 -20.49 -18.91 -18.02
CA ASP A 598 -19.65 -20.09 -17.72
C ASP A 598 -19.49 -20.33 -16.21
N ALA A 599 -20.20 -19.57 -15.39
CA ALA A 599 -20.08 -19.57 -13.94
C ALA A 599 -21.07 -20.56 -13.29
N ILE A 600 -20.64 -21.20 -12.20
CA ILE A 600 -21.40 -22.26 -11.52
C ILE A 600 -21.53 -21.97 -10.03
N LEU A 601 -22.76 -21.94 -9.51
CA LEU A 601 -23.06 -22.06 -8.08
C LEU A 601 -23.32 -23.53 -7.77
N GLU A 602 -22.28 -24.27 -7.38
CA GLU A 602 -22.28 -25.74 -7.35
C GLU A 602 -23.30 -26.32 -6.36
N GLN A 603 -23.50 -25.65 -5.22
CA GLN A 603 -24.42 -26.08 -4.16
C GLN A 603 -25.66 -25.16 -4.03
N GLY A 604 -25.87 -24.29 -5.03
CA GLY A 604 -27.06 -23.47 -5.14
C GLY A 604 -27.05 -22.22 -4.25
N LEU A 605 -28.20 -21.56 -4.27
CA LEU A 605 -28.51 -20.32 -3.58
C LEU A 605 -29.59 -20.60 -2.53
N VAL A 606 -29.36 -20.16 -1.29
CA VAL A 606 -30.36 -20.15 -0.23
C VAL A 606 -30.58 -18.71 0.20
N ASN A 607 -31.78 -18.18 0.04
CA ASN A 607 -32.22 -16.93 0.64
C ASN A 607 -33.04 -17.25 1.89
N ASP A 608 -32.45 -17.20 3.08
CA ASP A 608 -33.10 -17.52 4.36
C ASP A 608 -33.42 -16.22 5.10
N ASN A 609 -34.63 -15.70 4.91
CA ASN A 609 -35.10 -14.40 5.44
C ASN A 609 -34.40 -13.15 4.88
N GLY A 610 -33.49 -13.29 3.92
CA GLY A 610 -32.85 -12.16 3.28
C GLY A 610 -33.68 -11.48 2.19
N ILE A 611 -33.14 -10.39 1.66
CA ILE A 611 -33.67 -9.63 0.51
C ILE A 611 -32.64 -9.75 -0.62
N ILE A 612 -33.06 -10.18 -1.81
CA ILE A 612 -32.25 -10.11 -3.03
C ILE A 612 -32.98 -9.21 -4.02
N GLY A 613 -32.36 -8.09 -4.41
CA GLY A 613 -32.98 -7.18 -5.38
C GLY A 613 -33.17 -7.82 -6.76
N ALA A 614 -32.12 -8.44 -7.31
CA ALA A 614 -32.19 -9.17 -8.57
C ALA A 614 -31.20 -10.33 -8.65
N ILE A 615 -31.55 -11.35 -9.44
CA ILE A 615 -30.71 -12.47 -9.83
C ILE A 615 -30.66 -12.50 -11.37
N ASP A 616 -29.48 -12.26 -11.94
CA ASP A 616 -29.23 -12.40 -13.37
C ASP A 616 -28.39 -13.66 -13.60
N ASN A 617 -29.03 -14.73 -14.08
CA ASN A 617 -28.39 -16.02 -14.30
C ASN A 617 -28.23 -16.33 -15.79
N ALA A 618 -26.99 -16.26 -16.28
CA ALA A 618 -26.59 -16.78 -17.59
C ALA A 618 -25.86 -18.13 -17.52
N GLY A 619 -25.31 -18.48 -16.35
CA GLY A 619 -24.60 -19.75 -16.09
C GLY A 619 -25.48 -20.84 -15.46
N ILE A 620 -24.91 -21.57 -14.49
CA ILE A 620 -25.59 -22.67 -13.80
C ILE A 620 -25.77 -22.36 -12.31
N ILE A 621 -27.01 -22.38 -11.82
CA ILE A 621 -27.34 -22.37 -10.38
C ILE A 621 -28.02 -23.68 -10.02
N THR A 622 -27.43 -24.51 -9.17
CA THR A 622 -27.94 -25.88 -8.98
C THR A 622 -29.26 -25.99 -8.23
N SER A 623 -29.63 -24.98 -7.44
CA SER A 623 -30.98 -24.77 -6.91
C SER A 623 -31.10 -23.34 -6.38
N ILE A 624 -32.31 -22.80 -6.37
CA ILE A 624 -32.66 -21.57 -5.65
C ILE A 624 -33.69 -21.92 -4.59
N ASN A 625 -33.36 -21.68 -3.32
CA ASN A 625 -34.26 -21.91 -2.20
C ASN A 625 -34.55 -20.57 -1.50
N ASN A 626 -35.70 -19.98 -1.77
CA ASN A 626 -36.18 -18.77 -1.09
C ASN A 626 -37.06 -19.18 0.10
N ALA A 627 -36.46 -19.22 1.28
CA ALA A 627 -37.07 -19.76 2.49
C ALA A 627 -37.50 -18.65 3.46
N LEU A 628 -38.79 -18.61 3.77
CA LEU A 628 -39.35 -17.85 4.88
C LEU A 628 -39.23 -18.66 6.18
N ASN A 629 -38.55 -18.13 7.19
CA ASN A 629 -38.45 -18.73 8.51
C ASN A 629 -39.57 -18.21 9.42
N ASN A 630 -40.46 -19.11 9.82
CA ASN A 630 -41.63 -18.83 10.65
C ASN A 630 -41.34 -18.34 12.10
N LYS A 631 -40.08 -18.07 12.47
CA LYS A 631 -39.72 -17.58 13.82
C LYS A 631 -39.95 -16.08 14.03
N THR A 632 -40.10 -15.28 12.98
CA THR A 632 -40.36 -13.83 13.08
C THR A 632 -41.52 -13.44 12.17
N LYS A 633 -42.74 -13.56 12.69
CA LYS A 633 -44.00 -13.46 11.93
C LYS A 633 -44.39 -12.03 11.52
N ASP A 634 -43.57 -11.03 11.85
CA ASP A 634 -43.96 -9.61 11.82
C ASP A 634 -43.25 -8.77 10.75
N ASP A 635 -42.36 -9.34 9.92
CA ASP A 635 -41.62 -8.58 8.92
C ASP A 635 -41.92 -9.09 7.50
N LYS A 636 -42.76 -8.34 6.77
CA LYS A 636 -43.24 -8.71 5.42
C LYS A 636 -42.15 -8.60 4.35
N ASP A 637 -41.01 -8.00 4.68
CA ASP A 637 -39.93 -7.72 3.75
C ASP A 637 -38.82 -8.80 3.79
N LYS A 638 -38.98 -9.87 4.57
CA LYS A 638 -38.00 -10.96 4.69
C LYS A 638 -38.33 -12.13 3.76
N ALA A 639 -37.29 -12.78 3.21
CA ALA A 639 -37.38 -13.81 2.16
C ALA A 639 -37.98 -13.29 0.85
N HIS A 640 -37.50 -12.12 0.42
CA HIS A 640 -37.93 -11.46 -0.81
C HIS A 640 -36.85 -11.56 -1.89
N ILE A 641 -37.25 -11.90 -3.11
CA ILE A 641 -36.45 -11.79 -4.32
C ILE A 641 -37.25 -10.92 -5.30
N GLY A 642 -36.66 -9.85 -5.83
CA GLY A 642 -37.32 -9.02 -6.83
C GLY A 642 -37.46 -9.77 -8.16
N VAL A 643 -36.46 -9.62 -9.03
CA VAL A 643 -36.49 -10.26 -10.36
C VAL A 643 -35.44 -11.36 -10.46
N ILE A 644 -35.83 -12.53 -10.99
CA ILE A 644 -34.92 -13.57 -11.45
C ILE A 644 -34.97 -13.59 -12.98
N SER A 645 -33.92 -13.10 -13.63
CA SER A 645 -33.73 -13.17 -15.08
C SER A 645 -32.86 -14.39 -15.41
N ASN A 646 -33.46 -15.46 -15.91
CA ASN A 646 -32.75 -16.68 -16.28
C ASN A 646 -32.57 -16.78 -17.80
N THR A 647 -31.32 -16.75 -18.26
CA THR A 647 -30.90 -17.10 -19.62
C THR A 647 -30.04 -18.36 -19.65
N GLY A 648 -29.75 -18.94 -18.48
CA GLY A 648 -28.90 -20.11 -18.29
C GLY A 648 -29.68 -21.33 -17.77
N THR A 649 -29.06 -22.08 -16.86
CA THR A 649 -29.66 -23.28 -16.24
C THR A 649 -29.86 -23.10 -14.74
N ILE A 650 -31.04 -23.46 -14.24
CA ILE A 650 -31.34 -23.64 -12.82
C ILE A 650 -31.68 -25.11 -12.58
N GLY A 651 -31.10 -25.75 -11.55
CA GLY A 651 -31.31 -27.19 -11.28
C GLY A 651 -30.25 -28.10 -11.91
N ARG A 652 -30.44 -29.43 -11.79
CA ARG A 652 -29.58 -30.47 -12.39
C ARG A 652 -30.43 -31.49 -13.16
N GLU A 653 -29.95 -31.96 -14.31
CA GLU A 653 -30.65 -32.96 -15.16
C GLU A 653 -30.95 -34.28 -14.45
N ILE A 654 -30.04 -34.73 -13.59
CA ILE A 654 -30.19 -35.96 -12.80
C ILE A 654 -30.38 -35.54 -11.35
N MET A 655 -31.63 -35.48 -10.87
CA MET A 655 -31.94 -35.43 -9.45
C MET A 655 -32.30 -36.84 -8.96
N PRO A 656 -31.43 -37.51 -8.20
CA PRO A 656 -31.88 -38.61 -7.35
C PRO A 656 -32.87 -38.01 -6.34
N LEU A 657 -34.03 -38.64 -6.19
CA LEU A 657 -34.96 -38.39 -5.08
C LEU A 657 -34.22 -38.56 -3.74
N ILE A 658 -33.69 -37.46 -3.22
CA ILE A 658 -33.32 -37.33 -1.82
C ILE A 658 -34.27 -36.27 -1.26
N ALA A 659 -35.17 -36.69 -0.39
CA ALA A 659 -36.02 -35.78 0.37
C ALA A 659 -35.12 -34.81 1.17
N GLY A 660 -35.18 -33.51 0.84
CA GLY A 660 -34.38 -32.45 1.47
C GLY A 660 -34.59 -31.10 0.79
N LYS A 661 -34.11 -30.00 1.37
CA LYS A 661 -34.33 -28.59 0.93
C LYS A 661 -33.86 -28.23 -0.50
N HIS A 662 -33.37 -29.19 -1.29
CA HIS A 662 -32.83 -29.02 -2.66
C HIS A 662 -33.49 -29.96 -3.69
N SER A 663 -34.72 -30.40 -3.45
CA SER A 663 -35.44 -31.33 -4.34
C SER A 663 -36.02 -30.67 -5.61
N TYR A 664 -35.99 -29.33 -5.71
CA TYR A 664 -36.51 -28.55 -6.83
C TYR A 664 -35.43 -27.62 -7.40
N GLY A 665 -35.57 -27.24 -8.67
CA GLY A 665 -34.74 -26.19 -9.27
C GLY A 665 -34.97 -24.85 -8.58
N ILE A 666 -36.25 -24.52 -8.33
CA ILE A 666 -36.66 -23.38 -7.52
C ILE A 666 -37.63 -23.85 -6.43
N ASN A 667 -37.32 -23.54 -5.18
CA ASN A 667 -38.20 -23.75 -4.03
C ASN A 667 -38.48 -22.40 -3.37
N ASN A 668 -39.75 -21.98 -3.35
CA ASN A 668 -40.15 -20.68 -2.84
C ASN A 668 -41.21 -20.81 -1.75
N SER A 669 -40.92 -20.31 -0.55
CA SER A 669 -41.91 -20.08 0.51
C SER A 669 -42.04 -18.60 0.90
N GLY A 670 -41.28 -17.71 0.27
CA GLY A 670 -41.34 -16.26 0.45
C GLY A 670 -42.00 -15.55 -0.74
N THR A 671 -41.45 -14.40 -1.15
CA THR A 671 -41.93 -13.63 -2.31
C THR A 671 -40.87 -13.63 -3.41
N ILE A 672 -41.26 -13.97 -4.64
CA ILE A 672 -40.50 -13.71 -5.86
C ILE A 672 -41.36 -12.86 -6.77
N ASP A 673 -41.02 -11.58 -6.99
CA ASP A 673 -41.91 -10.68 -7.75
C ASP A 673 -42.07 -11.14 -9.19
N LEU A 674 -40.96 -11.54 -9.83
CA LEU A 674 -40.95 -12.06 -11.20
C LEU A 674 -39.80 -13.05 -11.43
N PHE A 675 -40.14 -14.25 -11.90
CA PHE A 675 -39.22 -15.18 -12.52
C PHE A 675 -39.42 -15.15 -14.04
N LYS A 676 -38.41 -14.66 -14.77
CA LYS A 676 -38.37 -14.63 -16.23
C LYS A 676 -37.42 -15.73 -16.74
N ASN A 677 -37.95 -16.69 -17.48
CA ASN A 677 -37.17 -17.78 -18.07
C ASN A 677 -37.14 -17.62 -19.60
N ASP A 678 -36.01 -17.17 -20.15
CA ASP A 678 -35.88 -16.82 -21.58
C ASP A 678 -35.78 -18.06 -22.51
N ASP A 679 -35.91 -17.87 -23.83
CA ASP A 679 -36.12 -18.89 -24.88
C ASP A 679 -35.14 -20.08 -24.92
N ASN A 680 -33.95 -19.96 -24.31
CA ASN A 680 -32.94 -21.02 -24.24
C ASN A 680 -32.63 -21.47 -22.80
N ALA A 681 -33.32 -20.89 -21.84
CA ALA A 681 -33.09 -21.10 -20.44
C ALA A 681 -33.83 -22.34 -19.94
N LYS A 682 -33.20 -23.07 -19.02
CA LYS A 682 -33.71 -24.35 -18.52
C LYS A 682 -33.85 -24.33 -17.02
N VAL A 683 -34.97 -24.87 -16.53
CA VAL A 683 -35.16 -25.23 -15.13
C VAL A 683 -35.30 -26.74 -15.04
N TYR A 684 -34.46 -27.41 -14.25
CA TYR A 684 -34.58 -28.83 -13.95
C TYR A 684 -35.07 -29.04 -12.51
N GLY A 685 -35.79 -30.14 -12.29
CA GLY A 685 -36.36 -30.48 -10.98
C GLY A 685 -37.65 -29.72 -10.64
N GLY A 686 -38.17 -28.91 -11.56
CA GLY A 686 -39.44 -28.19 -11.41
C GLY A 686 -39.37 -27.01 -10.44
N ILE A 687 -40.55 -26.45 -10.15
CA ILE A 687 -40.76 -25.34 -9.22
C ILE A 687 -41.72 -25.77 -8.13
N ASN A 688 -41.35 -25.54 -6.87
CA ASN A 688 -42.26 -25.62 -5.72
C ASN A 688 -42.55 -24.22 -5.18
N ASN A 689 -43.82 -23.84 -5.14
CA ASN A 689 -44.27 -22.53 -4.66
C ASN A 689 -45.28 -22.64 -3.51
N GLU A 690 -44.85 -22.33 -2.31
CA GLU A 690 -45.68 -22.20 -1.10
C GLU A 690 -45.95 -20.72 -0.76
N GLY A 691 -45.21 -19.79 -1.36
CA GLY A 691 -45.29 -18.34 -1.14
C GLY A 691 -46.02 -17.58 -2.25
N THR A 692 -45.48 -16.43 -2.67
CA THR A 692 -45.99 -15.65 -3.82
C THR A 692 -44.95 -15.63 -4.95
N MET A 693 -45.38 -15.92 -6.18
CA MET A 693 -44.50 -15.90 -7.36
C MET A 693 -45.26 -15.43 -8.61
N SER A 694 -44.59 -14.65 -9.48
CA SER A 694 -45.02 -14.47 -10.88
C SER A 694 -44.01 -15.11 -11.81
N ILE A 695 -44.47 -15.81 -12.86
CA ILE A 695 -43.62 -16.50 -13.83
C ILE A 695 -43.95 -16.00 -15.24
N THR A 696 -42.91 -15.65 -15.99
CA THR A 696 -42.96 -15.51 -17.44
C THR A 696 -41.99 -16.51 -18.06
N ASN A 697 -42.52 -17.52 -18.73
CA ASN A 697 -41.75 -18.62 -19.30
C ASN A 697 -41.77 -18.61 -20.82
N TYR A 698 -40.60 -18.45 -21.41
CA TYR A 698 -40.30 -18.63 -22.83
C TYR A 698 -39.35 -19.81 -23.08
N GLY A 699 -38.61 -20.25 -22.06
CA GLY A 699 -37.74 -21.43 -22.10
C GLY A 699 -38.40 -22.73 -21.63
N GLU A 700 -37.61 -23.64 -21.06
CA GLU A 700 -38.05 -24.96 -20.60
C GLU A 700 -38.09 -25.06 -19.06
N ILE A 701 -39.21 -25.49 -18.49
CA ILE A 701 -39.35 -25.89 -17.08
C ILE A 701 -39.61 -27.40 -17.02
N ASN A 702 -38.56 -28.16 -16.73
CA ASN A 702 -38.59 -29.62 -16.58
C ASN A 702 -38.97 -30.00 -15.15
N GLY A 703 -40.01 -30.81 -14.98
CA GLY A 703 -40.50 -31.26 -13.66
C GLY A 703 -41.75 -30.55 -13.14
N GLY A 704 -42.43 -29.76 -13.98
CA GLY A 704 -43.71 -29.11 -13.66
C GLY A 704 -43.64 -28.10 -12.53
N ILE A 705 -44.81 -27.64 -12.10
CA ILE A 705 -44.99 -26.67 -11.01
C ILE A 705 -45.93 -27.26 -9.96
N THR A 706 -45.45 -27.36 -8.73
CA THR A 706 -46.26 -27.69 -7.56
C THR A 706 -46.52 -26.40 -6.76
N ASN A 707 -47.79 -26.10 -6.48
CA ASN A 707 -48.21 -24.85 -5.86
C ASN A 707 -49.13 -25.09 -4.65
N SER A 708 -48.84 -24.43 -3.54
CA SER A 708 -49.73 -24.26 -2.38
C SER A 708 -49.88 -22.79 -1.97
N GLY A 709 -49.15 -21.88 -2.63
CA GLY A 709 -49.20 -20.42 -2.45
C GLY A 709 -49.95 -19.68 -3.56
N THR A 710 -49.59 -18.43 -3.84
CA THR A 710 -50.14 -17.63 -4.95
C THR A 710 -49.17 -17.59 -6.12
N LEU A 711 -49.64 -17.95 -7.32
CA LEU A 711 -48.87 -17.99 -8.55
C LEU A 711 -49.60 -17.26 -9.67
N THR A 712 -48.92 -16.33 -10.35
CA THR A 712 -49.33 -15.82 -11.66
C THR A 712 -48.41 -16.42 -12.71
N LEU A 713 -48.95 -17.04 -13.76
CA LEU A 713 -48.18 -17.78 -14.75
C LEU A 713 -48.52 -17.34 -16.17
N SER A 714 -47.50 -16.89 -16.90
CA SER A 714 -47.56 -16.65 -18.33
C SER A 714 -46.54 -17.56 -19.02
N ASN A 715 -47.00 -18.52 -19.82
CA ASN A 715 -46.18 -19.48 -20.56
C ASN A 715 -46.02 -19.07 -22.04
N GLY A 716 -45.65 -17.81 -22.26
CA GLY A 716 -45.43 -17.25 -23.58
C GLY A 716 -46.08 -15.90 -23.76
N HIS A 717 -45.96 -15.36 -24.97
CA HIS A 717 -46.61 -14.12 -25.36
C HIS A 717 -46.94 -14.09 -26.85
N VAL A 718 -47.76 -13.12 -27.24
CA VAL A 718 -48.06 -12.84 -28.64
C VAL A 718 -46.94 -12.00 -29.25
N HIS A 719 -46.26 -12.54 -30.25
CA HIS A 719 -45.25 -11.88 -31.05
C HIS A 719 -45.86 -11.40 -32.37
N SER A 720 -45.81 -10.10 -32.64
CA SER A 720 -46.35 -9.52 -33.88
C SER A 720 -45.27 -9.45 -34.96
N THR A 721 -45.44 -10.22 -36.04
CA THR A 721 -44.61 -10.11 -37.25
C THR A 721 -45.33 -9.28 -38.33
N TYR A 722 -44.64 -8.89 -39.41
CA TYR A 722 -45.25 -8.08 -40.48
C TYR A 722 -46.45 -8.79 -41.13
N GLY A 723 -47.66 -8.47 -40.67
CA GLY A 723 -48.92 -8.98 -41.21
C GLY A 723 -49.44 -10.26 -40.54
N ASN A 724 -48.81 -10.76 -39.48
CA ASN A 724 -49.26 -11.94 -38.74
C ASN A 724 -48.96 -11.81 -37.22
N ALA A 725 -49.67 -12.57 -36.39
CA ALA A 725 -49.40 -12.67 -34.96
C ALA A 725 -49.18 -14.14 -34.61
N GLU A 726 -48.07 -14.43 -33.93
CA GLU A 726 -47.63 -15.77 -33.59
C GLU A 726 -47.45 -15.88 -32.07
N TRP A 727 -47.51 -17.11 -31.54
CA TRP A 727 -47.25 -17.38 -30.13
C TRP A 727 -45.79 -17.78 -29.94
N GLU A 728 -45.05 -17.02 -29.14
CA GLU A 728 -43.72 -17.39 -28.65
C GLU A 728 -43.87 -17.89 -27.22
N GLY A 729 -43.90 -19.21 -27.06
CA GLY A 729 -44.18 -19.88 -25.78
C GLY A 729 -43.07 -20.79 -25.31
N GLY A 730 -42.93 -20.87 -24.00
CA GLY A 730 -42.08 -21.86 -23.35
C GLY A 730 -42.75 -23.22 -23.18
N ALA A 731 -41.96 -24.19 -22.71
CA ALA A 731 -42.43 -25.53 -22.38
C ALA A 731 -42.44 -25.76 -20.87
N ILE A 732 -43.52 -26.36 -20.35
CA ILE A 732 -43.61 -26.81 -18.96
C ILE A 732 -43.86 -28.32 -18.97
N GLY A 733 -42.88 -29.07 -18.47
CA GLY A 733 -42.93 -30.52 -18.32
C GLY A 733 -43.83 -30.96 -17.16
N LYS A 734 -43.90 -32.27 -16.93
CA LYS A 734 -44.72 -32.87 -15.87
C LYS A 734 -43.89 -33.12 -14.62
N ASN A 735 -44.49 -32.92 -13.45
CA ASN A 735 -43.90 -33.30 -12.18
C ASN A 735 -43.94 -34.82 -11.95
N THR A 736 -43.42 -35.29 -10.82
CA THR A 736 -43.34 -36.73 -10.50
C THR A 736 -44.71 -37.42 -10.38
N GLN A 737 -45.79 -36.66 -10.17
CA GLN A 737 -47.17 -37.14 -10.16
C GLN A 737 -47.84 -37.08 -11.54
N GLY A 738 -47.13 -36.55 -12.56
CA GLY A 738 -47.61 -36.47 -13.93
C GLY A 738 -48.35 -35.18 -14.29
N TYR A 739 -48.34 -34.15 -13.43
CA TYR A 739 -49.03 -32.88 -13.66
C TYR A 739 -48.08 -31.81 -14.22
N HIS A 740 -48.53 -30.99 -15.18
CA HIS A 740 -47.88 -29.73 -15.52
C HIS A 740 -48.00 -28.76 -14.34
N LEU A 741 -49.23 -28.62 -13.80
CA LEU A 741 -49.54 -27.77 -12.65
C LEU A 741 -50.28 -28.59 -11.58
N GLU A 742 -49.67 -28.76 -10.42
CA GLU A 742 -50.30 -29.38 -9.25
C GLU A 742 -50.66 -28.30 -8.24
N ASN A 743 -51.95 -28.10 -7.96
CA ASN A 743 -52.42 -27.10 -7.00
C ASN A 743 -53.00 -27.75 -5.73
N ASN A 744 -52.37 -27.44 -4.59
CA ASN A 744 -52.65 -28.02 -3.29
C ASN A 744 -53.32 -27.03 -2.32
N THR A 745 -53.66 -27.47 -1.11
CA THR A 745 -54.51 -26.74 -0.16
C THR A 745 -54.04 -25.31 0.06
N GLY A 746 -54.92 -24.34 -0.21
CA GLY A 746 -54.63 -22.90 -0.05
C GLY A 746 -54.06 -22.23 -1.31
N GLY A 747 -53.62 -23.03 -2.29
CA GLY A 747 -52.98 -22.53 -3.50
C GLY A 747 -53.93 -21.82 -4.47
N LYS A 748 -53.44 -20.76 -5.11
CA LYS A 748 -54.10 -20.03 -6.19
C LYS A 748 -53.15 -19.92 -7.37
N ILE A 749 -53.60 -20.32 -8.56
CA ILE A 749 -52.86 -20.16 -9.81
C ILE A 749 -53.71 -19.33 -10.75
N SER A 750 -53.23 -18.17 -11.18
CA SER A 750 -53.79 -17.38 -12.27
C SER A 750 -52.93 -17.59 -13.51
N ILE A 751 -53.54 -18.13 -14.58
CA ILE A 751 -52.88 -18.33 -15.87
C ILE A 751 -53.18 -17.10 -16.74
N ASP A 752 -52.16 -16.27 -16.96
CA ASP A 752 -52.21 -15.02 -17.73
C ASP A 752 -51.33 -15.12 -18.99
N GLY A 753 -51.59 -16.16 -19.79
CA GLY A 753 -50.90 -16.42 -21.05
C GLY A 753 -50.59 -17.90 -21.23
N TRP A 754 -51.38 -18.56 -22.06
CA TRP A 754 -51.10 -19.92 -22.57
C TRP A 754 -51.70 -20.04 -23.96
N TYR A 755 -51.10 -20.85 -24.84
CA TYR A 755 -51.63 -21.10 -26.17
C TYR A 755 -52.08 -22.54 -26.36
N PHE A 756 -53.23 -22.70 -27.00
CA PHE A 756 -53.76 -23.98 -27.43
C PHE A 756 -53.86 -24.01 -28.96
N ASP A 757 -53.41 -25.10 -29.55
CA ASP A 757 -53.36 -25.30 -30.99
C ASP A 757 -54.73 -25.64 -31.62
N ALA A 758 -55.77 -25.78 -30.79
CA ALA A 758 -57.16 -26.00 -31.18
C ALA A 758 -58.14 -25.20 -30.32
N LEU A 759 -59.39 -25.11 -30.77
CA LEU A 759 -60.49 -24.44 -30.06
C LEU A 759 -61.07 -25.31 -28.93
N GLU A 760 -60.93 -26.63 -29.03
CA GLU A 760 -61.30 -27.58 -27.98
C GLU A 760 -60.68 -28.96 -28.28
N TYR A 761 -60.59 -29.82 -27.27
CA TYR A 761 -60.03 -31.18 -27.38
C TYR A 761 -61.07 -32.23 -26.98
N THR A 762 -61.96 -32.58 -27.91
CA THR A 762 -63.11 -33.47 -27.66
C THR A 762 -62.94 -34.89 -28.22
N GLN A 763 -61.88 -35.18 -28.99
CA GLN A 763 -61.79 -36.43 -29.77
C GLN A 763 -61.43 -37.66 -28.92
N SER A 764 -60.53 -37.53 -27.95
CA SER A 764 -60.13 -38.63 -27.05
C SER A 764 -59.43 -38.13 -25.79
N ASN A 765 -59.23 -39.03 -24.82
CA ASN A 765 -58.40 -38.75 -23.64
C ASN A 765 -56.92 -38.58 -24.01
N GLU A 766 -56.44 -39.34 -25.01
CA GLU A 766 -55.07 -39.26 -25.52
C GLU A 766 -54.78 -37.89 -26.12
N GLN A 767 -55.73 -37.33 -26.91
CA GLN A 767 -55.61 -35.99 -27.46
C GLN A 767 -55.43 -34.94 -26.34
N ARG A 768 -56.19 -35.06 -25.25
CA ARG A 768 -56.07 -34.16 -24.09
C ARG A 768 -54.77 -34.35 -23.31
N LYS A 769 -54.22 -35.56 -23.22
CA LYS A 769 -52.93 -35.81 -22.55
C LYS A 769 -51.75 -35.10 -23.21
N GLU A 770 -51.84 -34.90 -24.52
CA GLU A 770 -50.80 -34.29 -25.35
C GLU A 770 -50.96 -32.76 -25.44
N ASN A 771 -52.19 -32.25 -25.53
CA ASN A 771 -52.43 -30.85 -25.89
C ASN A 771 -53.05 -29.98 -24.78
N SER A 772 -53.66 -30.57 -23.75
CA SER A 772 -54.22 -29.83 -22.61
C SER A 772 -53.18 -29.57 -21.53
N ILE A 773 -53.46 -28.62 -20.63
CA ILE A 773 -52.70 -28.47 -19.39
C ILE A 773 -53.11 -29.61 -18.45
N ILE A 774 -52.15 -30.47 -18.12
CA ILE A 774 -52.39 -31.56 -17.17
C ILE A 774 -52.33 -31.00 -15.75
N VAL A 775 -53.47 -30.95 -15.08
CA VAL A 775 -53.63 -30.35 -13.75
C VAL A 775 -54.06 -31.37 -12.70
N GLY A 776 -53.68 -31.13 -11.45
CA GLY A 776 -53.97 -32.01 -10.33
C GLY A 776 -53.85 -31.34 -8.97
N GLY A 777 -53.77 -32.17 -7.93
CA GLY A 777 -53.76 -31.75 -6.54
C GLY A 777 -55.15 -31.71 -5.91
N ASN A 778 -55.22 -31.38 -4.61
CA ASN A 778 -56.47 -31.38 -3.85
C ASN A 778 -57.25 -30.05 -3.96
N ASN A 779 -56.75 -29.06 -4.71
CA ASN A 779 -57.36 -27.74 -4.86
C ASN A 779 -57.39 -27.25 -6.33
N ILE A 780 -57.88 -28.08 -7.25
CA ILE A 780 -58.03 -27.72 -8.67
C ILE A 780 -58.89 -26.45 -8.86
N GLY A 781 -59.87 -26.23 -7.98
CA GLY A 781 -60.71 -25.02 -7.99
C GLY A 781 -59.93 -23.71 -7.80
N GLY A 782 -58.74 -23.76 -7.21
CA GLY A 782 -57.85 -22.59 -7.08
C GLY A 782 -57.09 -22.21 -8.36
N ILE A 783 -57.26 -22.95 -9.46
CA ILE A 783 -56.66 -22.62 -10.76
C ILE A 783 -57.67 -21.79 -11.56
N SER A 784 -57.28 -20.60 -12.04
CA SER A 784 -58.07 -19.78 -12.96
C SER A 784 -57.31 -19.52 -14.25
N ALA A 785 -58.06 -19.38 -15.33
CA ALA A 785 -57.57 -18.99 -16.64
C ALA A 785 -57.99 -17.55 -16.89
N ASP A 786 -57.06 -16.61 -16.67
CA ASP A 786 -57.31 -15.18 -16.78
C ASP A 786 -57.02 -14.69 -18.20
N LYS A 787 -56.09 -15.35 -18.90
CA LYS A 787 -55.79 -15.09 -20.31
C LYS A 787 -55.29 -16.34 -21.04
N ILE A 788 -56.03 -16.78 -22.04
CA ILE A 788 -55.68 -17.92 -22.90
C ILE A 788 -55.78 -17.51 -24.37
N TYR A 789 -54.90 -18.03 -25.21
CA TYR A 789 -54.93 -17.89 -26.66
C TYR A 789 -55.25 -19.21 -27.34
N VAL A 790 -56.02 -19.15 -28.43
CA VAL A 790 -56.40 -20.34 -29.20
C VAL A 790 -56.09 -20.15 -30.67
N ASN A 791 -55.76 -21.25 -31.34
CA ASN A 791 -55.65 -21.29 -32.79
C ASN A 791 -57.02 -21.13 -33.45
N THR A 792 -57.20 -20.11 -34.28
CA THR A 792 -58.47 -19.83 -34.96
C THR A 792 -58.52 -20.33 -36.40
N LYS A 793 -57.59 -21.20 -36.81
CA LYS A 793 -57.55 -21.72 -38.20
C LYS A 793 -58.83 -22.46 -38.58
N ASP A 794 -59.35 -23.28 -37.67
CA ASP A 794 -60.52 -24.12 -37.88
C ASP A 794 -61.79 -23.53 -37.21
N LEU A 795 -61.81 -22.21 -37.03
CA LEU A 795 -62.89 -21.51 -36.36
C LEU A 795 -64.13 -21.39 -37.23
N GLU A 796 -65.26 -21.85 -36.69
CA GLU A 796 -66.59 -21.68 -37.26
C GLU A 796 -67.41 -20.72 -36.40
N LEU A 797 -67.88 -19.62 -37.02
CA LEU A 797 -68.71 -18.65 -36.32
C LEU A 797 -70.04 -19.27 -35.89
N LYS A 798 -70.51 -18.91 -34.68
CA LYS A 798 -71.75 -19.41 -34.05
C LYS A 798 -71.72 -20.87 -33.60
N THR A 799 -70.59 -21.55 -33.70
CA THR A 799 -70.37 -22.85 -33.06
C THR A 799 -70.03 -22.67 -31.58
N VAL A 800 -70.58 -23.54 -30.73
CA VAL A 800 -70.31 -23.54 -29.28
C VAL A 800 -69.15 -24.49 -29.00
N TYR A 801 -68.07 -23.97 -28.43
CA TYR A 801 -66.88 -24.72 -28.05
C TYR A 801 -66.79 -24.88 -26.53
N ASP A 802 -66.08 -25.90 -26.05
CA ASP A 802 -65.87 -26.21 -24.63
C ASP A 802 -64.42 -25.99 -24.18
N ALA A 803 -64.18 -24.85 -23.53
CA ALA A 803 -62.88 -24.47 -23.00
C ALA A 803 -62.46 -25.31 -21.79
N ASN A 804 -63.36 -26.07 -21.16
CA ASN A 804 -62.97 -26.97 -20.07
C ASN A 804 -62.02 -28.09 -20.57
N THR A 805 -62.02 -28.37 -21.88
CA THR A 805 -61.14 -29.35 -22.50
C THR A 805 -59.66 -28.93 -22.48
N PHE A 806 -59.36 -27.64 -22.24
CA PHE A 806 -57.99 -27.13 -22.07
C PHE A 806 -57.29 -27.61 -20.79
N PHE A 807 -58.06 -28.13 -19.82
CA PHE A 807 -57.54 -28.70 -18.59
C PHE A 807 -57.93 -30.17 -18.47
N ALA A 808 -56.94 -31.04 -18.26
CA ALA A 808 -57.16 -32.48 -18.12
C ALA A 808 -56.41 -33.06 -16.92
N ASN A 809 -56.86 -34.20 -16.40
CA ASN A 809 -56.11 -34.96 -15.41
C ASN A 809 -55.08 -35.90 -16.07
N THR A 810 -54.31 -36.65 -15.27
CA THR A 810 -53.30 -37.60 -15.75
C THR A 810 -53.87 -38.74 -16.60
N SER A 811 -55.17 -39.04 -16.47
CA SER A 811 -55.90 -40.00 -17.30
C SER A 811 -56.43 -39.39 -18.60
N GLY A 812 -56.28 -38.09 -18.82
CA GLY A 812 -56.78 -37.38 -20.00
C GLY A 812 -58.26 -36.99 -19.93
N GLU A 813 -58.90 -37.13 -18.77
CA GLU A 813 -60.27 -36.69 -18.57
C GLU A 813 -60.30 -35.16 -18.40
N SER A 814 -61.26 -34.49 -19.04
CA SER A 814 -61.43 -33.04 -18.85
C SER A 814 -61.82 -32.73 -17.41
N VAL A 815 -61.14 -31.76 -16.82
CA VAL A 815 -61.38 -31.28 -15.44
C VAL A 815 -61.48 -29.76 -15.38
N GLY A 816 -61.58 -29.09 -16.53
CA GLY A 816 -61.69 -27.63 -16.58
C GLY A 816 -62.93 -27.11 -15.86
N ASP A 817 -64.03 -27.87 -15.82
CA ASP A 817 -65.26 -27.55 -15.07
C ASP A 817 -65.02 -27.43 -13.56
N LYS A 818 -63.97 -28.08 -13.04
CA LYS A 818 -63.57 -28.03 -11.63
C LYS A 818 -62.62 -26.87 -11.32
N THR A 819 -62.12 -26.17 -12.33
CA THR A 819 -61.28 -24.97 -12.15
C THR A 819 -62.14 -23.76 -11.76
N ASN A 820 -61.51 -22.67 -11.33
CA ASN A 820 -62.17 -21.41 -10.98
C ASN A 820 -63.35 -21.60 -10.00
N ASN A 821 -63.10 -22.31 -8.89
CA ASN A 821 -64.09 -22.70 -7.88
C ASN A 821 -65.34 -23.41 -8.43
N GLY A 822 -65.17 -24.20 -9.49
CA GLY A 822 -66.26 -24.94 -10.13
C GLY A 822 -67.07 -24.12 -11.14
N LEU A 823 -66.62 -22.91 -11.48
CA LEU A 823 -67.25 -22.08 -12.52
C LEU A 823 -66.77 -22.45 -13.94
N GLY A 824 -65.67 -23.21 -14.04
CA GLY A 824 -65.02 -23.54 -15.30
C GLY A 824 -64.19 -22.40 -15.88
N VAL A 825 -63.64 -22.62 -17.07
CA VAL A 825 -62.89 -21.60 -17.82
C VAL A 825 -63.83 -20.49 -18.28
N ASP A 826 -63.53 -19.22 -18.01
CA ASP A 826 -64.34 -18.12 -18.54
C ASP A 826 -64.02 -17.92 -20.03
N GLY A 827 -65.01 -18.15 -20.89
CA GLY A 827 -64.88 -17.94 -22.33
C GLY A 827 -64.52 -16.51 -22.73
N ASN A 828 -64.79 -15.51 -21.88
CA ASN A 828 -64.40 -14.12 -22.11
C ASN A 828 -62.89 -13.87 -21.93
N ASN A 829 -62.19 -14.81 -21.29
CA ASN A 829 -60.74 -14.76 -21.08
C ASN A 829 -59.96 -15.50 -22.18
N ILE A 830 -60.65 -15.90 -23.26
CA ILE A 830 -60.06 -16.52 -24.44
C ILE A 830 -59.83 -15.43 -25.49
N PHE A 831 -58.68 -15.46 -26.13
CA PHE A 831 -58.22 -14.45 -27.09
C PHE A 831 -57.75 -15.12 -28.38
N SER A 832 -57.94 -14.43 -29.50
CA SER A 832 -57.38 -14.85 -30.79
C SER A 832 -56.01 -14.23 -30.96
N LEU A 833 -55.04 -14.98 -31.50
CA LEU A 833 -53.71 -14.41 -31.80
C LEU A 833 -53.81 -13.21 -32.74
N SER A 834 -54.73 -13.27 -33.72
CA SER A 834 -54.92 -12.21 -34.72
C SER A 834 -55.66 -10.98 -34.20
N GLY A 835 -56.33 -11.06 -33.06
CA GLY A 835 -57.24 -10.01 -32.57
C GLY A 835 -58.52 -9.83 -33.39
N ILE A 836 -58.75 -10.66 -34.42
CA ILE A 836 -59.92 -10.56 -35.32
C ILE A 836 -61.19 -11.09 -34.67
N TYR A 837 -61.06 -12.00 -33.71
CA TYR A 837 -62.19 -12.66 -33.06
C TYR A 837 -62.27 -12.30 -31.59
N ASP A 838 -63.48 -11.94 -31.17
CA ASP A 838 -63.86 -11.82 -29.76
C ASP A 838 -64.61 -13.08 -29.35
N PHE A 839 -64.26 -13.64 -28.19
CA PHE A 839 -64.91 -14.81 -27.63
C PHE A 839 -65.86 -14.40 -26.52
N ILE A 840 -67.08 -14.94 -26.56
CA ILE A 840 -68.15 -14.63 -25.62
C ILE A 840 -68.44 -15.88 -24.79
N GLY A 841 -68.25 -15.77 -23.48
CA GLY A 841 -68.59 -16.81 -22.52
C GLY A 841 -70.10 -17.02 -22.42
N LEU A 842 -70.53 -18.27 -22.53
CA LEU A 842 -71.93 -18.71 -22.37
C LEU A 842 -72.19 -19.33 -20.98
N GLY A 843 -71.16 -19.42 -20.13
CA GLY A 843 -71.17 -20.05 -18.82
C GLY A 843 -70.74 -21.53 -18.85
N ASN A 844 -70.33 -22.06 -17.69
CA ASN A 844 -69.89 -23.45 -17.48
C ASN A 844 -68.76 -23.89 -18.44
N GLY A 845 -67.81 -23.01 -18.78
CA GLY A 845 -66.72 -23.32 -19.72
C GLY A 845 -67.06 -23.27 -21.20
N LYS A 846 -68.32 -22.99 -21.57
CA LYS A 846 -68.73 -22.90 -22.98
C LYS A 846 -68.57 -21.50 -23.53
N TYR A 847 -68.21 -21.40 -24.80
CA TYR A 847 -68.01 -20.11 -25.46
C TYR A 847 -68.34 -20.16 -26.95
N VAL A 848 -68.56 -18.98 -27.53
CA VAL A 848 -68.79 -18.79 -28.97
C VAL A 848 -67.90 -17.68 -29.49
N ALA A 849 -67.38 -17.82 -30.70
CA ALA A 849 -66.62 -16.75 -31.35
C ALA A 849 -67.52 -15.80 -32.13
N SER A 850 -67.15 -14.52 -32.07
CA SER A 850 -67.74 -13.43 -32.82
C SER A 850 -66.64 -12.61 -33.49
N LEU A 851 -66.99 -11.92 -34.58
CA LEU A 851 -66.04 -11.04 -35.28
C LEU A 851 -65.87 -9.75 -34.48
N ASN A 852 -64.63 -9.36 -34.19
CA ASN A 852 -64.33 -8.10 -33.53
C ASN A 852 -64.63 -6.93 -34.50
N VAL A 853 -65.81 -6.34 -34.33
CA VAL A 853 -66.29 -5.22 -35.15
C VAL A 853 -65.60 -3.89 -34.86
N ALA A 854 -64.82 -3.80 -33.77
CA ALA A 854 -64.03 -2.61 -33.44
C ALA A 854 -62.73 -2.51 -34.26
N GLU A 855 -62.08 -3.63 -34.58
CA GLU A 855 -60.98 -3.71 -35.57
C GLU A 855 -61.45 -3.38 -37.00
N LEU A 856 -62.72 -3.68 -37.31
CA LEU A 856 -63.40 -3.27 -38.54
C LEU A 856 -63.90 -1.81 -38.53
N SER A 857 -63.74 -1.08 -37.41
CA SER A 857 -64.27 0.28 -37.29
C SER A 857 -63.43 1.28 -38.09
N GLY A 858 -63.96 1.69 -39.25
CA GLY A 858 -63.75 2.98 -39.90
C GLY A 858 -62.33 3.38 -40.33
N LYS A 859 -61.33 3.41 -39.45
CA LYS A 859 -60.01 4.03 -39.67
C LYS A 859 -59.08 3.16 -40.52
N THR A 860 -59.08 1.85 -40.29
CA THR A 860 -58.27 0.87 -41.05
C THR A 860 -58.91 0.59 -42.41
N LEU A 861 -60.24 0.40 -42.44
CA LEU A 861 -61.04 0.27 -43.67
C LEU A 861 -61.00 1.56 -44.51
N ALA A 862 -61.05 2.75 -43.92
CA ALA A 862 -60.90 4.01 -44.66
C ALA A 862 -59.49 4.19 -45.23
N LYS A 863 -58.42 3.79 -44.53
CA LYS A 863 -57.05 3.82 -45.09
C LYS A 863 -56.91 2.89 -46.28
N SER A 864 -57.39 1.65 -46.19
CA SER A 864 -57.34 0.69 -47.30
C SER A 864 -58.32 1.04 -48.43
N MET A 865 -59.48 1.64 -48.12
CA MET A 865 -60.38 2.23 -49.12
C MET A 865 -59.76 3.45 -49.80
N VAL A 866 -59.12 4.38 -49.09
CA VAL A 866 -58.42 5.55 -49.69
C VAL A 866 -57.25 5.10 -50.56
N TYR A 867 -56.51 4.07 -50.14
CA TYR A 867 -55.42 3.50 -50.92
C TYR A 867 -55.93 2.76 -52.17
N SER A 868 -56.98 1.95 -52.03
CA SER A 868 -57.73 1.32 -53.15
C SER A 868 -58.33 2.37 -54.10
N SER A 869 -58.86 3.47 -53.56
CA SER A 869 -59.40 4.59 -54.32
C SER A 869 -58.31 5.31 -55.10
N ARG A 870 -57.13 5.51 -54.50
CA ARG A 870 -55.95 6.05 -55.20
C ARG A 870 -55.50 5.11 -56.32
N LEU A 871 -55.42 3.80 -56.08
CA LEU A 871 -55.07 2.81 -57.11
C LEU A 871 -56.13 2.74 -58.23
N ARG A 872 -57.42 2.78 -57.90
CA ARG A 872 -58.51 2.89 -58.88
C ARG A 872 -58.45 4.19 -59.65
N SER A 873 -58.17 5.32 -58.99
CA SER A 873 -58.03 6.61 -59.67
C SER A 873 -56.82 6.64 -60.59
N ILE A 874 -55.70 6.03 -60.21
CA ILE A 874 -54.52 5.87 -61.08
C ILE A 874 -54.85 4.97 -62.27
N ASN A 875 -55.51 3.83 -62.05
CA ASN A 875 -55.93 2.94 -63.12
C ASN A 875 -56.97 3.58 -64.03
N ILE A 876 -57.97 4.30 -63.51
CA ILE A 876 -58.96 5.03 -64.30
C ILE A 876 -58.28 6.18 -65.06
N SER A 877 -57.33 6.90 -64.46
CA SER A 877 -56.58 7.96 -65.16
C SER A 877 -55.68 7.40 -66.25
N ASN A 878 -55.08 6.22 -66.05
CA ASN A 878 -54.34 5.49 -67.07
C ASN A 878 -55.27 4.99 -68.19
N ILE A 879 -56.42 4.42 -67.85
CA ILE A 879 -57.45 3.98 -68.81
C ILE A 879 -58.03 5.16 -69.59
N LEU A 880 -58.35 6.28 -68.93
CA LEU A 880 -58.81 7.51 -69.59
C LEU A 880 -57.73 8.08 -70.49
N ARG A 881 -56.45 8.06 -70.10
CA ARG A 881 -55.34 8.48 -70.95
C ARG A 881 -55.21 7.58 -72.18
N ASP A 882 -55.43 6.27 -72.03
CA ASP A 882 -55.43 5.28 -73.11
C ASP A 882 -56.67 5.39 -74.03
N VAL A 883 -57.85 5.68 -73.47
CA VAL A 883 -59.11 5.90 -74.20
C VAL A 883 -59.13 7.26 -74.89
N THR A 884 -58.55 8.31 -74.29
CA THR A 884 -58.42 9.62 -74.93
C THR A 884 -57.40 9.57 -76.07
N ALA A 885 -56.32 8.79 -75.91
CA ALA A 885 -55.38 8.51 -77.00
C ALA A 885 -56.00 7.69 -78.15
N LYS A 886 -56.99 6.82 -77.87
CA LYS A 886 -57.73 6.04 -78.89
C LYS A 886 -58.93 6.76 -79.52
N ASN A 887 -59.64 7.62 -78.79
CA ASN A 887 -60.88 8.29 -79.27
C ASN A 887 -60.64 9.66 -79.95
N PHE A 888 -59.45 10.25 -79.86
CA PHE A 888 -59.09 11.47 -80.60
C PHE A 888 -58.32 11.21 -81.91
N GLN A 889 -58.20 9.96 -82.37
CA GLN A 889 -58.16 9.69 -83.82
C GLN A 889 -59.59 9.74 -84.35
N THR A 890 -60.08 10.97 -84.47
CA THR A 890 -61.19 11.34 -85.32
C THR A 890 -60.96 10.84 -86.74
N GLU A 891 -61.75 9.86 -87.19
CA GLU A 891 -62.24 9.87 -88.58
C GLU A 891 -63.32 10.94 -88.67
N PHE A 892 -62.87 12.18 -88.90
CA PHE A 892 -63.72 13.28 -89.33
C PHE A 892 -64.22 12.98 -90.76
N SER A 893 -65.55 13.10 -90.94
CA SER A 893 -66.25 13.35 -92.20
C SER A 893 -66.31 12.24 -93.27
N GLN A 894 -67.26 11.32 -93.07
CA GLN A 894 -68.35 11.18 -94.04
C GLN A 894 -69.65 11.66 -93.38
N VAL A 895 -69.88 12.98 -93.35
CA VAL A 895 -71.23 13.58 -93.42
C VAL A 895 -71.08 15.01 -93.96
N LEU A 896 -71.36 15.16 -95.24
CA LEU A 896 -72.17 16.25 -95.78
C LEU A 896 -72.54 15.79 -97.20
N ASP A 897 -73.82 15.52 -97.43
CA ASP A 897 -74.35 15.51 -98.79
C ASP A 897 -74.01 16.88 -99.41
N MET A 898 -73.43 16.88 -100.63
CA MET A 898 -72.88 18.02 -101.40
C MET A 898 -71.38 18.28 -101.28
#